data_AF-A0A8T5HWC3-F1
#
_entry.id   AF-A0A8T5HWC3-F1
#
_cell.length_a   1.000
_cell.length_b   1.000
_cell.length_c   1.000
_cell.angle_alpha   90.00
_cell.angle_beta   90.00
_cell.angle_gamma   90.00
#
_symmetry.space_group_name_H-M   'P 1'
#
loop_
_entity.id
_entity.type
_entity.pdbx_description
1 polymer ?
#
loop_
_entity_poly.entity_id
_entity_poly.type
_entity_poly.pdbx_seq_one_letter_code
_entity_poly.pdbx_strand_id
1 'polypeptide(L)'
;MSRKVGIFSDLHSDKRSLYCYAQLLKNLGVDSSVFLGDFLYKTSSEVTSAEENRAHSLVEQLKIDSTFRQDYQKGLFSETQINRLLHSLEYNKTVSKKIAKAEYQEMKEILSGLELAVVGGNWDYKEEIEEVFEGDYLNASTKNIAGLNVLGFSGGGSPTALTCRTETLADNEDHQGLQYQTWTEKLRSGQSFDADLLISHMPTTDGENVKKENAVEHLKNSILARKQQGFDVPEVHLHGHRHATSVKYDEEMGAFLVNPGPAGSTHGADIPAFLIGEFNDENKLTKINKYEIISSLKGLTEIKQTGHWDLDYENKKADFTEQNTVILQERNIPEFCNNLSLDDNLELTRKIDVNYSSLSNAAEKDSLLRRNIMVMGSELEATAKKIKDISIAITHNHLIDSYGKLDLTNLEQTIDEIHQEITKESCSALGVNWDYIKDSFDLDGFEGKYLTASINKLIFGINHGSLAPSLREGVSNAKSADDLKNISGSVIKESQENLSNAYQEHILGDIKDSDYQEMAELYMPQNFERKYDVVNKEAFQLWYKTFKEGIITSDHMDTLKSYQKKEDYVGRERTKEEIAETFNFNVGDISEDVVPQQRGEGREISEEDINKFRQAVRSGRIPVLREGEDEYLINQQNGQRIPFDPSQFGLGAGDYQALNREEYQSQMRNNQIRHHENQANDLRMQENQANGNNVTDLNAQRANRDNNLNAPSPARDYRNLDQAV
;
A
#
# COMPACT_ATOMS: atom_id res chain seq x y z
N MET A 1 11.59 -31.22 -31.03
CA MET A 1 11.62 -29.74 -31.19
C MET A 1 11.34 -29.20 -29.81
N SER A 2 12.13 -28.26 -29.26
CA SER A 2 11.85 -27.77 -27.91
C SER A 2 10.49 -27.08 -27.84
N ARG A 3 9.67 -27.49 -26.87
CA ARG A 3 8.35 -26.90 -26.61
C ARG A 3 8.56 -25.65 -25.78
N LYS A 4 7.78 -24.61 -26.04
CA LYS A 4 7.84 -23.35 -25.30
C LYS A 4 6.51 -23.08 -24.63
N VAL A 5 6.54 -22.62 -23.39
CA VAL A 5 5.35 -22.25 -22.62
C VAL A 5 5.60 -20.90 -21.98
N GLY A 6 4.69 -19.95 -22.19
CA GLY A 6 4.71 -18.67 -21.49
C GLY A 6 4.27 -18.83 -20.03
N ILE A 7 4.90 -18.11 -19.10
CA ILE A 7 4.62 -18.15 -17.67
C ILE A 7 4.40 -16.72 -17.18
N PHE A 8 3.20 -16.44 -16.67
CA PHE A 8 2.73 -15.09 -16.36
C PHE A 8 1.99 -15.08 -15.02
N SER A 9 2.14 -14.03 -14.21
CA SER A 9 1.55 -13.95 -12.86
C SER A 9 1.32 -12.50 -12.45
N ASP A 10 0.41 -12.28 -11.49
CA ASP A 10 0.25 -11.01 -10.78
C ASP A 10 0.08 -9.85 -11.80
N LEU A 11 -0.88 -10.03 -12.70
CA LEU A 11 -1.22 -9.09 -13.76
C LEU A 11 -1.85 -7.82 -13.19
N HIS A 12 -2.65 -7.96 -12.12
CA HIS A 12 -3.22 -6.85 -11.37
C HIS A 12 -3.90 -5.80 -12.28
N SER A 13 -4.73 -6.28 -13.20
CA SER A 13 -5.51 -5.52 -14.19
C SER A 13 -4.70 -4.75 -15.27
N ASP A 14 -3.41 -5.02 -15.45
CA ASP A 14 -2.56 -4.33 -16.45
C ASP A 14 -2.70 -4.91 -17.88
N LYS A 15 -3.86 -4.66 -18.51
CA LYS A 15 -4.19 -5.15 -19.86
C LYS A 15 -3.17 -4.78 -20.94
N ARG A 16 -2.44 -3.67 -20.76
CA ARG A 16 -1.38 -3.26 -21.70
C ARG A 16 -0.22 -4.24 -21.66
N SER A 17 0.23 -4.60 -20.46
CA SER A 17 1.27 -5.63 -20.26
C SER A 17 0.82 -6.99 -20.80
N LEU A 18 -0.45 -7.37 -20.58
CA LEU A 18 -1.03 -8.59 -21.13
C LEU A 18 -1.04 -8.62 -22.67
N TYR A 19 -1.42 -7.50 -23.30
CA TYR A 19 -1.42 -7.38 -24.76
C TYR A 19 -0.03 -7.50 -25.36
N CYS A 20 0.94 -6.78 -24.80
CA CYS A 20 2.34 -6.85 -25.20
C CYS A 20 2.89 -8.29 -25.07
N TYR A 21 2.57 -8.97 -23.96
CA TYR A 21 2.90 -10.37 -23.75
C TYR A 21 2.31 -11.28 -24.84
N ALA A 22 1.01 -11.16 -25.12
CA ALA A 22 0.34 -11.96 -26.16
C ALA A 22 0.95 -11.73 -27.56
N GLN A 23 1.28 -10.49 -27.91
CA GLN A 23 1.96 -10.18 -29.18
C GLN A 23 3.36 -10.81 -29.23
N LEU A 24 4.12 -10.79 -28.14
CA LEU A 24 5.42 -11.43 -28.11
C LEU A 24 5.32 -12.95 -28.29
N LEU A 25 4.43 -13.61 -27.55
CA LEU A 25 4.25 -15.06 -27.67
C LEU A 25 3.96 -15.46 -29.11
N LYS A 26 3.03 -14.75 -29.75
CA LYS A 26 2.71 -14.93 -31.17
C LYS A 26 3.92 -14.75 -32.08
N ASN A 27 4.73 -13.71 -31.87
CA ASN A 27 5.94 -13.45 -32.65
C ASN A 27 7.02 -14.54 -32.48
N LEU A 28 7.07 -15.16 -31.30
CA LEU A 28 7.99 -16.24 -30.98
C LEU A 28 7.47 -17.64 -31.33
N GLY A 29 6.23 -17.75 -31.83
CA GLY A 29 5.56 -19.03 -32.12
C GLY A 29 5.30 -19.85 -30.86
N VAL A 30 4.97 -19.19 -29.75
CA VAL A 30 4.59 -19.82 -28.49
C VAL A 30 3.07 -19.80 -28.39
N ASP A 31 2.46 -20.98 -28.49
CA ASP A 31 1.01 -21.12 -28.61
C ASP A 31 0.33 -21.49 -27.28
N SER A 32 1.10 -21.64 -26.18
CA SER A 32 0.58 -22.03 -24.86
C SER A 32 1.13 -21.19 -23.72
N SER A 33 0.32 -21.02 -22.68
CA SER A 33 0.67 -20.19 -21.53
C SER A 33 0.03 -20.71 -20.23
N VAL A 34 0.76 -20.56 -19.13
CA VAL A 34 0.23 -20.72 -17.77
C VAL A 34 0.09 -19.36 -17.10
N PHE A 35 -1.01 -19.19 -16.35
CA PHE A 35 -1.29 -17.99 -15.57
C PHE A 35 -1.42 -18.34 -14.10
N LEU A 36 -0.64 -17.67 -13.25
CA LEU A 36 -0.43 -18.04 -11.85
C LEU A 36 -1.24 -17.17 -10.86
N GLY A 37 -2.37 -16.62 -11.30
CA GLY A 37 -3.29 -15.86 -10.46
C GLY A 37 -3.02 -14.35 -10.38
N ASP A 38 -3.89 -13.68 -9.65
CA ASP A 38 -3.94 -12.23 -9.46
C ASP A 38 -4.09 -11.49 -10.79
N PHE A 39 -5.13 -11.86 -11.53
CA PHE A 39 -5.51 -11.15 -12.75
C PHE A 39 -6.06 -9.77 -12.42
N LEU A 40 -6.81 -9.67 -11.34
CA LEU A 40 -7.55 -8.47 -10.97
C LEU A 40 -6.83 -7.63 -9.94
N TYR A 41 -7.05 -6.32 -10.00
CA TYR A 41 -6.67 -5.36 -8.97
C TYR A 41 -7.74 -4.27 -8.88
N LYS A 42 -8.11 -3.88 -7.65
CA LYS A 42 -9.18 -2.89 -7.36
C LYS A 42 -10.44 -3.12 -8.23
N THR A 43 -11.36 -3.98 -7.78
CA THR A 43 -12.61 -4.29 -8.53
C THR A 43 -13.76 -3.33 -8.26
N SER A 44 -13.54 -2.24 -7.53
CA SER A 44 -14.52 -1.19 -7.30
C SER A 44 -13.84 0.15 -7.08
N SER A 45 -14.62 1.23 -7.12
CA SER A 45 -14.09 2.57 -6.82
C SER A 45 -13.65 2.68 -5.37
N GLU A 46 -12.75 3.64 -5.10
CA GLU A 46 -12.28 3.93 -3.74
C GLU A 46 -13.42 4.35 -2.80
N VAL A 47 -14.45 5.03 -3.33
CA VAL A 47 -15.67 5.39 -2.61
C VAL A 47 -16.37 4.12 -2.12
N THR A 48 -16.69 3.23 -3.06
CA THR A 48 -17.38 1.97 -2.78
C THR A 48 -16.59 1.11 -1.78
N SER A 49 -15.28 0.99 -1.99
CA SER A 49 -14.38 0.26 -1.09
C SER A 49 -14.30 0.88 0.31
N ALA A 50 -14.25 2.21 0.43
CA ALA A 50 -14.21 2.89 1.72
C ALA A 50 -15.55 2.81 2.48
N GLU A 51 -16.67 2.80 1.76
CA GLU A 51 -18.00 2.57 2.34
C GLU A 51 -18.16 1.15 2.87
N GLU A 52 -17.77 0.14 2.08
CA GLU A 52 -17.83 -1.27 2.51
C GLU A 52 -16.93 -1.52 3.72
N ASN A 53 -15.68 -1.04 3.71
CA ASN A 53 -14.76 -1.21 4.84
C ASN A 53 -15.30 -0.61 6.15
N ARG A 54 -16.00 0.54 6.07
CA ARG A 54 -16.66 1.15 7.23
C ARG A 54 -17.84 0.32 7.70
N ALA A 55 -18.66 -0.18 6.78
CA ALA A 55 -19.78 -1.05 7.11
C ALA A 55 -19.31 -2.35 7.79
N HIS A 56 -18.28 -3.02 7.26
CA HIS A 56 -17.66 -4.19 7.88
C HIS A 56 -17.13 -3.88 9.28
N SER A 57 -16.41 -2.76 9.45
CA SER A 57 -15.89 -2.37 10.77
C SER A 57 -16.99 -2.12 11.80
N LEU A 58 -18.19 -1.68 11.38
CA LEU A 58 -19.34 -1.52 12.25
C LEU A 58 -20.00 -2.87 12.56
N VAL A 59 -20.08 -3.79 11.59
CA VAL A 59 -20.56 -5.16 11.82
C VAL A 59 -19.68 -5.89 12.85
N GLU A 60 -18.35 -5.77 12.75
CA GLU A 60 -17.45 -6.35 13.76
C GLU A 60 -17.66 -5.76 15.15
N GLN A 61 -17.97 -4.46 15.25
CA GLN A 61 -18.33 -3.85 16.53
C GLN A 61 -19.64 -4.40 17.11
N LEU A 62 -20.58 -4.88 16.29
CA LEU A 62 -21.80 -5.54 16.77
C LEU A 62 -21.56 -6.94 17.36
N LYS A 63 -20.45 -7.59 17.01
CA LYS A 63 -20.07 -8.90 17.53
C LYS A 63 -19.46 -8.82 18.95
N ILE A 64 -18.93 -7.67 19.35
CA ILE A 64 -18.29 -7.46 20.66
C ILE A 64 -19.07 -6.48 21.55
N ASP A 65 -18.76 -6.37 22.84
CA ASP A 65 -19.40 -5.40 23.75
C ASP A 65 -18.93 -3.95 23.53
N SER A 66 -19.23 -3.43 22.35
CA SER A 66 -18.97 -2.05 21.97
C SER A 66 -20.14 -1.13 22.34
N THR A 67 -19.85 0.16 22.51
CA THR A 67 -20.87 1.21 22.63
C THR A 67 -21.82 1.18 21.44
N PHE A 68 -21.32 0.94 20.22
CA PHE A 68 -22.15 0.83 19.03
C PHE A 68 -23.18 -0.31 19.15
N ARG A 69 -22.77 -1.49 19.63
CA ARG A 69 -23.69 -2.61 19.91
C ARG A 69 -24.75 -2.22 20.92
N GLN A 70 -24.36 -1.61 22.03
CA GLN A 70 -25.28 -1.20 23.10
C GLN A 70 -26.28 -0.14 22.62
N ASP A 71 -25.83 0.82 21.83
CA ASP A 71 -26.67 1.86 21.24
C ASP A 71 -27.66 1.26 20.24
N TYR A 72 -27.22 0.31 19.42
CA TYR A 72 -28.10 -0.39 18.48
C TYR A 72 -29.12 -1.27 19.19
N GLN A 73 -28.72 -1.98 20.25
CA GLN A 73 -29.61 -2.77 21.12
C GLN A 73 -30.68 -1.92 21.78
N LYS A 74 -30.37 -0.68 22.17
CA LYS A 74 -31.35 0.27 22.72
C LYS A 74 -32.25 0.92 21.64
N GLY A 75 -32.05 0.55 20.37
CA GLY A 75 -32.81 1.09 19.26
C GLY A 75 -32.50 2.54 18.95
N LEU A 76 -31.29 3.04 19.25
CA LEU A 76 -30.93 4.45 19.10
C LEU A 76 -30.69 4.88 17.64
N PHE A 77 -30.64 3.94 16.70
CA PHE A 77 -30.41 4.23 15.27
C PHE A 77 -31.66 3.90 14.44
N SER A 78 -31.94 4.77 13.46
CA SER A 78 -33.05 4.60 12.53
C SER A 78 -32.81 3.45 11.55
N GLU A 79 -33.89 2.87 11.01
CA GLU A 79 -33.81 1.90 9.91
C GLU A 79 -33.07 2.48 8.70
N THR A 80 -33.24 3.77 8.39
CA THR A 80 -32.51 4.45 7.31
C THR A 80 -31.00 4.43 7.51
N GLN A 81 -30.51 4.66 8.73
CA GLN A 81 -29.08 4.63 9.05
C GLN A 81 -28.51 3.21 8.90
N ILE A 82 -29.26 2.20 9.32
CA ILE A 82 -28.85 0.79 9.24
C ILE A 82 -28.90 0.27 7.80
N ASN A 83 -29.95 0.59 7.06
CA ASN A 83 -30.09 0.20 5.65
C ASN A 83 -28.99 0.80 4.78
N ARG A 84 -28.44 1.99 5.12
CA ARG A 84 -27.26 2.53 4.43
C ARG A 84 -26.03 1.63 4.61
N LEU A 85 -25.80 1.11 5.82
CA LEU A 85 -24.69 0.19 6.07
C LEU A 85 -24.84 -1.11 5.27
N LEU A 86 -26.03 -1.71 5.32
CA LEU A 86 -26.34 -2.95 4.60
C LEU A 86 -26.23 -2.76 3.08
N HIS A 87 -26.72 -1.62 2.56
CA HIS A 87 -26.63 -1.29 1.15
C HIS A 87 -25.18 -1.19 0.68
N SER A 88 -24.28 -0.56 1.45
CA SER A 88 -22.86 -0.46 1.06
C SER A 88 -22.17 -1.82 0.94
N LEU A 89 -22.50 -2.78 1.82
CA LEU A 89 -21.99 -4.15 1.75
C LEU A 89 -22.45 -4.86 0.48
N GLU A 90 -23.76 -4.86 0.21
CA GLU A 90 -24.34 -5.55 -0.94
C GLU A 90 -23.97 -4.89 -2.28
N TYR A 91 -23.89 -3.56 -2.29
CA TYR A 91 -23.52 -2.80 -3.48
C TYR A 91 -22.08 -3.12 -3.92
N ASN A 92 -21.09 -3.09 -2.99
CA ASN A 92 -19.71 -3.40 -3.37
C ASN A 92 -19.57 -4.83 -3.89
N LYS A 93 -20.24 -5.79 -3.24
CA LYS A 93 -20.26 -7.18 -3.70
C LYS A 93 -20.78 -7.29 -5.14
N THR A 94 -21.93 -6.68 -5.41
CA THR A 94 -22.57 -6.73 -6.74
C THR A 94 -21.69 -6.08 -7.82
N VAL A 95 -21.18 -4.88 -7.55
CA VAL A 95 -20.39 -4.13 -8.53
C VAL A 95 -19.02 -4.78 -8.77
N SER A 96 -18.38 -5.29 -7.72
CA SER A 96 -17.08 -5.96 -7.83
C SER A 96 -17.15 -7.21 -8.69
N LYS A 97 -18.17 -8.05 -8.51
CA LYS A 97 -18.42 -9.22 -9.37
C LYS A 97 -18.65 -8.84 -10.83
N LYS A 98 -19.46 -7.79 -11.06
CA LYS A 98 -19.73 -7.26 -12.41
C LYS A 98 -18.45 -6.78 -13.10
N ILE A 99 -17.59 -6.05 -12.39
CA ILE A 99 -16.31 -5.54 -12.89
C ILE A 99 -15.33 -6.70 -13.14
N ALA A 100 -15.18 -7.61 -12.17
CA ALA A 100 -14.33 -8.79 -12.28
C ALA A 100 -14.63 -9.58 -13.56
N LYS A 101 -15.92 -9.89 -13.80
CA LYS A 101 -16.36 -10.60 -15.00
C LYS A 101 -16.01 -9.85 -16.30
N ALA A 102 -16.22 -8.54 -16.34
CA ALA A 102 -15.89 -7.72 -17.52
C ALA A 102 -14.37 -7.68 -17.78
N GLU A 103 -13.56 -7.54 -16.72
CA GLU A 103 -12.10 -7.60 -16.78
C GLU A 103 -11.61 -8.95 -17.33
N TYR A 104 -12.09 -10.06 -16.78
CA TYR A 104 -11.73 -11.40 -17.26
C TYR A 104 -12.11 -11.62 -18.73
N GLN A 105 -13.28 -11.16 -19.16
CA GLN A 105 -13.73 -11.31 -20.55
C GLN A 105 -12.79 -10.59 -21.52
N GLU A 106 -12.45 -9.33 -21.23
CA GLU A 106 -11.51 -8.56 -22.06
C GLU A 106 -10.10 -9.18 -22.05
N MET A 107 -9.63 -9.69 -20.91
CA MET A 107 -8.35 -10.41 -20.82
C MET A 107 -8.36 -11.70 -21.63
N LYS A 108 -9.46 -12.48 -21.60
CA LYS A 108 -9.62 -13.69 -22.41
C LYS A 108 -9.62 -13.38 -23.90
N GLU A 109 -10.18 -12.24 -24.32
CA GLU A 109 -10.12 -11.77 -25.70
C GLU A 109 -8.68 -11.44 -26.13
N ILE A 110 -7.90 -10.76 -25.28
CA ILE A 110 -6.47 -10.47 -25.55
C ILE A 110 -5.67 -11.77 -25.72
N LEU A 111 -5.99 -12.80 -24.94
CA LEU A 111 -5.31 -14.10 -24.95
C LEU A 111 -5.87 -15.08 -26.01
N SER A 112 -6.79 -14.61 -26.86
CA SER A 112 -7.41 -15.47 -27.87
C SER A 112 -6.39 -16.15 -28.79
N GLY A 113 -6.55 -17.47 -28.96
CA GLY A 113 -5.66 -18.29 -29.79
C GLY A 113 -4.52 -18.97 -29.03
N LEU A 114 -4.35 -18.69 -27.73
CA LEU A 114 -3.44 -19.44 -26.85
C LEU A 114 -4.17 -20.62 -26.19
N GLU A 115 -3.44 -21.71 -25.97
CA GLU A 115 -3.84 -22.79 -25.08
C GLU A 115 -3.46 -22.43 -23.63
N LEU A 116 -4.46 -22.37 -22.74
CA LEU A 116 -4.30 -21.80 -21.41
C LEU A 116 -4.46 -22.84 -20.30
N ALA A 117 -3.65 -22.68 -19.24
CA ALA A 117 -3.92 -23.20 -17.91
C ALA A 117 -3.86 -22.05 -16.91
N VAL A 118 -4.96 -21.82 -16.19
CA VAL A 118 -5.18 -20.64 -15.36
C VAL A 118 -5.46 -21.07 -13.94
N VAL A 119 -4.72 -20.53 -12.97
CA VAL A 119 -5.14 -20.54 -11.57
C VAL A 119 -5.52 -19.13 -11.14
N GLY A 120 -6.47 -19.00 -10.22
CA GLY A 120 -6.82 -17.74 -9.57
C GLY A 120 -5.92 -17.48 -8.36
N GLY A 121 -5.63 -16.22 -8.10
CA GLY A 121 -4.89 -15.74 -6.93
C GLY A 121 -5.80 -15.15 -5.85
N ASN A 122 -5.21 -14.52 -4.84
CA ASN A 122 -5.98 -14.02 -3.69
C ASN A 122 -6.85 -12.79 -4.03
N TRP A 123 -6.60 -12.14 -5.17
CA TRP A 123 -7.43 -11.03 -5.69
C TRP A 123 -8.56 -11.47 -6.61
N ASP A 124 -8.56 -12.73 -7.03
CA ASP A 124 -9.47 -13.24 -8.04
C ASP A 124 -10.79 -13.73 -7.47
N TYR A 125 -11.87 -13.59 -8.23
CA TYR A 125 -13.21 -13.98 -7.83
C TYR A 125 -13.55 -15.35 -8.38
N LYS A 126 -13.89 -16.28 -7.48
CA LYS A 126 -14.01 -17.71 -7.80
C LYS A 126 -15.04 -18.01 -8.89
N GLU A 127 -16.25 -17.50 -8.74
CA GLU A 127 -17.36 -17.82 -9.65
C GLU A 127 -17.12 -17.17 -11.01
N GLU A 128 -16.66 -15.93 -11.03
CA GLU A 128 -16.44 -15.15 -12.24
C GLU A 128 -15.25 -15.66 -13.06
N ILE A 129 -14.14 -16.05 -12.42
CA ILE A 129 -12.97 -16.60 -13.14
C ILE A 129 -13.30 -17.99 -13.71
N GLU A 130 -14.03 -18.83 -12.96
CA GLU A 130 -14.46 -20.16 -13.41
C GLU A 130 -15.44 -20.05 -14.58
N GLU A 131 -16.41 -19.12 -14.52
CA GLU A 131 -17.35 -18.88 -15.60
C GLU A 131 -16.65 -18.39 -16.88
N VAL A 132 -15.66 -17.48 -16.76
CA VAL A 132 -15.03 -16.89 -17.95
C VAL A 132 -13.97 -17.80 -18.55
N PHE A 133 -13.10 -18.42 -17.75
CA PHE A 133 -12.02 -19.27 -18.28
C PHE A 133 -12.43 -20.73 -18.49
N GLU A 134 -13.54 -21.18 -17.90
CA GLU A 134 -14.14 -22.51 -18.11
C GLU A 134 -13.09 -23.64 -17.99
N GLY A 135 -12.94 -24.48 -19.02
CA GLY A 135 -11.97 -25.58 -19.04
C GLY A 135 -10.50 -25.15 -19.04
N ASP A 136 -10.18 -23.86 -19.06
CA ASP A 136 -8.83 -23.34 -18.82
C ASP A 136 -8.54 -23.12 -17.33
N TYR A 137 -9.57 -22.94 -16.50
CA TYR A 137 -9.43 -22.70 -15.06
C TYR A 137 -9.15 -24.00 -14.29
N LEU A 138 -8.12 -23.97 -13.45
CA LEU A 138 -7.66 -25.11 -12.65
C LEU A 138 -7.81 -24.84 -11.16
N ASN A 139 -8.54 -25.71 -10.48
CA ASN A 139 -8.59 -25.73 -9.02
C ASN A 139 -8.59 -27.16 -8.51
N ALA A 140 -7.43 -27.63 -8.07
CA ALA A 140 -7.15 -29.03 -7.74
C ALA A 140 -7.47 -30.02 -8.88
N SER A 141 -7.35 -29.53 -10.12
CA SER A 141 -7.61 -30.26 -11.35
C SER A 141 -6.37 -30.26 -12.25
N THR A 142 -6.36 -31.16 -13.23
CA THR A 142 -5.28 -31.31 -14.20
C THR A 142 -5.76 -31.00 -15.62
N LYS A 143 -4.87 -30.44 -16.43
CA LYS A 143 -5.11 -30.20 -17.85
C LYS A 143 -3.84 -30.44 -18.65
N ASN A 144 -3.98 -30.98 -19.87
CA ASN A 144 -2.88 -31.05 -20.81
C ASN A 144 -2.79 -29.75 -21.62
N ILE A 145 -1.62 -29.12 -21.65
CA ILE A 145 -1.32 -28.00 -22.56
C ILE A 145 0.04 -28.23 -23.23
N ALA A 146 0.14 -28.03 -24.54
CA ALA A 146 1.34 -28.31 -25.33
C ALA A 146 1.96 -29.71 -25.08
N GLY A 147 1.17 -30.70 -24.70
CA GLY A 147 1.63 -32.05 -24.33
C GLY A 147 2.15 -32.20 -22.90
N LEU A 148 2.06 -31.17 -22.07
CA LEU A 148 2.40 -31.16 -20.64
C LEU A 148 1.14 -31.30 -19.79
N ASN A 149 1.13 -32.23 -18.85
CA ASN A 149 0.08 -32.35 -17.84
C ASN A 149 0.34 -31.36 -16.69
N VAL A 150 -0.50 -30.35 -16.57
CA VAL A 150 -0.41 -29.28 -15.58
C VAL A 150 -1.43 -29.52 -14.47
N LEU A 151 -0.96 -29.62 -13.23
CA LEU A 151 -1.79 -29.62 -12.02
C LEU A 151 -1.88 -28.20 -11.46
N GLY A 152 -3.09 -27.66 -11.30
CA GLY A 152 -3.30 -26.30 -10.81
C GLY A 152 -4.00 -26.20 -9.46
N PHE A 153 -3.54 -25.30 -8.61
CA PHE A 153 -4.16 -24.95 -7.33
C PHE A 153 -4.47 -23.45 -7.27
N SER A 154 -5.77 -23.11 -7.23
CA SER A 154 -6.26 -21.74 -7.16
C SER A 154 -6.50 -21.27 -5.73
N GLY A 155 -6.27 -19.98 -5.49
CA GLY A 155 -6.52 -19.26 -4.25
C GLY A 155 -5.35 -19.24 -3.28
N GLY A 156 -5.67 -18.97 -2.01
CA GLY A 156 -4.70 -18.80 -0.92
C GLY A 156 -4.44 -17.34 -0.58
N GLY A 157 -3.56 -17.09 0.38
CA GLY A 157 -3.22 -15.76 0.86
C GLY A 157 -4.29 -15.13 1.75
N SER A 158 -3.96 -14.05 2.46
CA SER A 158 -4.90 -13.34 3.33
C SER A 158 -5.80 -12.39 2.53
N PRO A 159 -7.07 -12.17 2.97
CA PRO A 159 -7.94 -11.18 2.34
C PRO A 159 -7.31 -9.79 2.41
N THR A 160 -7.42 -9.03 1.31
CA THR A 160 -6.92 -7.66 1.25
C THR A 160 -8.04 -6.66 1.57
N ALA A 161 -7.70 -5.49 2.09
CA ALA A 161 -8.69 -4.45 2.40
C ALA A 161 -9.24 -3.71 1.15
N LEU A 162 -8.73 -4.04 -0.04
CA LEU A 162 -8.97 -3.32 -1.31
C LEU A 162 -9.93 -4.05 -2.27
N THR A 163 -10.45 -5.21 -1.87
CA THR A 163 -11.46 -5.99 -2.62
C THR A 163 -12.62 -6.38 -1.71
N CYS A 164 -13.72 -6.85 -2.30
CA CYS A 164 -14.80 -7.45 -1.52
C CYS A 164 -14.28 -8.72 -0.83
N ARG A 165 -14.09 -8.63 0.49
CA ARG A 165 -13.34 -9.62 1.30
C ARG A 165 -13.95 -11.02 1.33
N THR A 166 -15.21 -11.16 0.95
CA THR A 166 -16.00 -12.38 1.13
C THR A 166 -16.13 -13.23 -0.12
N GLU A 167 -15.72 -12.72 -1.29
CA GLU A 167 -15.98 -13.39 -2.58
C GLU A 167 -14.71 -13.75 -3.36
N THR A 168 -13.55 -13.23 -2.92
CA THR A 168 -12.25 -13.55 -3.50
C THR A 168 -11.79 -14.95 -3.13
N LEU A 169 -10.83 -15.49 -3.88
CA LEU A 169 -10.14 -16.75 -3.61
C LEU A 169 -9.08 -16.65 -2.48
N ALA A 170 -9.09 -15.59 -1.68
CA ALA A 170 -8.30 -15.50 -0.45
C ALA A 170 -8.80 -16.48 0.62
N ASP A 171 -7.90 -16.98 1.47
CA ASP A 171 -8.27 -17.79 2.64
C ASP A 171 -8.84 -16.88 3.72
N ASN A 172 -10.11 -17.09 4.08
CA ASN A 172 -10.83 -16.26 5.04
C ASN A 172 -11.35 -17.11 6.21
N GLU A 173 -10.61 -17.09 7.33
CA GLU A 173 -10.94 -17.84 8.55
C GLU A 173 -12.27 -17.41 9.17
N ASP A 174 -12.63 -16.12 9.06
CA ASP A 174 -13.86 -15.57 9.63
C ASP A 174 -15.13 -16.02 8.86
N HIS A 175 -14.97 -16.49 7.63
CA HIS A 175 -16.07 -16.87 6.74
C HIS A 175 -16.03 -18.35 6.28
N GLN A 176 -15.23 -19.19 6.94
CA GLN A 176 -15.07 -20.63 6.64
C GLN A 176 -14.58 -20.96 5.20
N GLY A 177 -14.17 -19.96 4.43
CA GLY A 177 -13.69 -20.12 3.05
C GLY A 177 -12.18 -20.38 3.02
N LEU A 178 -11.78 -21.64 3.19
CA LEU A 178 -10.37 -22.05 3.21
C LEU A 178 -10.02 -22.81 1.93
N GLN A 179 -9.55 -22.09 0.92
CA GLN A 179 -9.18 -22.64 -0.40
C GLN A 179 -8.08 -23.71 -0.26
N TYR A 180 -7.19 -23.58 0.72
CA TYR A 180 -6.12 -24.56 0.96
C TYR A 180 -6.64 -25.99 1.21
N GLN A 181 -7.88 -26.14 1.68
CA GLN A 181 -8.47 -27.45 1.97
C GLN A 181 -8.60 -28.30 0.71
N THR A 182 -9.00 -27.68 -0.41
CA THR A 182 -9.15 -28.39 -1.70
C THR A 182 -7.80 -28.92 -2.20
N TRP A 183 -6.72 -28.16 -2.04
CA TRP A 183 -5.38 -28.61 -2.41
C TRP A 183 -4.92 -29.76 -1.52
N THR A 184 -5.18 -29.62 -0.21
CA THR A 184 -4.84 -30.60 0.82
C THR A 184 -5.53 -31.94 0.53
N GLU A 185 -6.82 -31.94 0.23
CA GLU A 185 -7.58 -33.13 -0.14
C GLU A 185 -6.99 -33.82 -1.37
N LYS A 186 -6.70 -33.06 -2.43
CA LYS A 186 -6.13 -33.59 -3.66
C LYS A 186 -4.76 -34.24 -3.44
N LEU A 187 -3.85 -33.52 -2.78
CA LEU A 187 -2.48 -33.97 -2.52
C LEU A 187 -2.45 -35.19 -1.58
N ARG A 188 -3.34 -35.24 -0.59
CA ARG A 188 -3.42 -36.32 0.42
C ARG A 188 -4.35 -37.48 0.04
N SER A 189 -5.04 -37.41 -1.08
CA SER A 189 -5.99 -38.44 -1.54
C SER A 189 -5.38 -39.84 -1.74
N GLY A 190 -4.05 -39.94 -1.83
CA GLY A 190 -3.33 -41.17 -2.18
C GLY A 190 -3.55 -41.64 -3.61
N GLN A 191 -4.26 -40.85 -4.43
CA GLN A 191 -4.40 -41.13 -5.85
C GLN A 191 -3.17 -40.62 -6.60
N SER A 192 -2.67 -41.41 -7.55
CA SER A 192 -1.68 -40.92 -8.50
C SER A 192 -2.33 -39.85 -9.37
N PHE A 193 -1.61 -38.76 -9.60
CA PHE A 193 -1.92 -37.80 -10.64
C PHE A 193 -0.72 -37.73 -11.57
N ASP A 194 -0.98 -37.87 -12.87
CA ASP A 194 0.02 -37.71 -13.92
C ASP A 194 0.17 -36.22 -14.20
N ALA A 195 1.24 -35.61 -13.69
CA ALA A 195 1.51 -34.18 -13.80
C ALA A 195 3.00 -33.92 -14.00
N ASP A 196 3.33 -33.19 -15.08
CA ASP A 196 4.67 -32.70 -15.39
C ASP A 196 4.99 -31.42 -14.60
N LEU A 197 3.95 -30.62 -14.30
CA LEU A 197 4.05 -29.31 -13.68
C LEU A 197 3.02 -29.15 -12.56
N LEU A 198 3.43 -28.49 -11.47
CA LEU A 198 2.52 -27.93 -10.47
C LEU A 198 2.49 -26.42 -10.64
N ILE A 199 1.30 -25.84 -10.81
CA ILE A 199 1.10 -24.39 -10.79
C ILE A 199 0.20 -24.00 -9.62
N SER A 200 0.58 -22.92 -8.93
CA SER A 200 -0.20 -22.37 -7.83
C SER A 200 0.04 -20.88 -7.72
N HIS A 201 -0.92 -20.11 -7.23
CA HIS A 201 -0.62 -18.71 -6.92
C HIS A 201 0.32 -18.60 -5.71
N MET A 202 0.01 -19.36 -4.64
CA MET A 202 0.83 -19.43 -3.44
C MET A 202 2.18 -20.16 -3.67
N PRO A 203 3.27 -19.69 -3.06
CA PRO A 203 4.54 -20.42 -3.01
C PRO A 203 4.40 -21.78 -2.31
N THR A 204 5.17 -22.78 -2.77
CA THR A 204 5.20 -24.11 -2.15
C THR A 204 6.24 -24.26 -1.03
N THR A 205 6.89 -23.17 -0.63
CA THR A 205 7.94 -23.13 0.40
C THR A 205 7.87 -21.82 1.19
N ASP A 206 8.31 -21.86 2.43
CA ASP A 206 8.40 -20.76 3.40
C ASP A 206 9.81 -20.14 3.48
N GLY A 207 10.64 -20.34 2.46
CA GLY A 207 12.03 -19.87 2.41
C GLY A 207 12.22 -18.34 2.55
N GLU A 208 13.47 -17.87 2.49
CA GLU A 208 13.81 -16.46 2.67
C GLU A 208 12.94 -15.53 1.81
N ASN A 209 12.37 -14.49 2.44
CA ASN A 209 11.46 -13.49 1.86
C ASN A 209 10.07 -14.01 1.44
N VAL A 210 9.55 -15.07 2.06
CA VAL A 210 8.13 -15.46 1.95
C VAL A 210 7.38 -14.98 3.20
N LYS A 211 6.23 -14.32 3.03
CA LYS A 211 5.38 -13.98 4.17
C LYS A 211 4.88 -15.27 4.81
N LYS A 212 4.93 -15.37 6.14
CA LYS A 212 4.35 -16.50 6.87
C LYS A 212 2.83 -16.40 6.77
N GLU A 213 2.27 -17.08 5.78
CA GLU A 213 0.83 -17.18 5.54
C GLU A 213 0.41 -18.64 5.68
N ASN A 214 -0.74 -18.87 6.34
CA ASN A 214 -1.24 -20.23 6.62
C ASN A 214 -1.37 -21.06 5.32
N ALA A 215 -1.79 -20.43 4.22
CA ALA A 215 -1.91 -21.07 2.91
C ALA A 215 -0.60 -21.70 2.42
N VAL A 216 0.53 -21.00 2.57
CA VAL A 216 1.86 -21.47 2.17
C VAL A 216 2.26 -22.69 2.99
N GLU A 217 2.04 -22.64 4.31
CA GLU A 217 2.32 -23.74 5.21
C GLU A 217 1.47 -24.98 4.89
N HIS A 218 0.18 -24.80 4.63
CA HIS A 218 -0.72 -25.90 4.26
C HIS A 218 -0.34 -26.57 2.94
N LEU A 219 0.02 -25.78 1.92
CA LEU A 219 0.47 -26.29 0.63
C LEU A 219 1.78 -27.07 0.79
N LYS A 220 2.77 -26.47 1.45
CA LYS A 220 4.07 -27.09 1.78
C LYS A 220 3.87 -28.44 2.49
N ASN A 221 3.13 -28.44 3.59
CA ASN A 221 2.90 -29.63 4.41
C ASN A 221 2.16 -30.73 3.64
N SER A 222 1.25 -30.37 2.74
CA SER A 222 0.51 -31.34 1.92
C SER A 222 1.39 -31.98 0.84
N ILE A 223 2.30 -31.21 0.22
CA ILE A 223 3.32 -31.74 -0.70
C ILE A 223 4.26 -32.70 0.03
N LEU A 224 4.78 -32.30 1.20
CA LEU A 224 5.68 -33.15 1.98
C LEU A 224 5.01 -34.43 2.46
N ALA A 225 3.76 -34.35 2.93
CA ALA A 225 2.99 -35.53 3.33
C ALA A 225 2.81 -36.50 2.16
N ARG A 226 2.55 -36.00 0.94
CA ARG A 226 2.44 -36.83 -0.26
C ARG A 226 3.75 -37.54 -0.59
N LYS A 227 4.89 -36.83 -0.53
CA LYS A 227 6.23 -37.42 -0.71
C LYS A 227 6.53 -38.51 0.34
N GLN A 228 6.19 -38.25 1.59
CA GLN A 228 6.36 -39.24 2.69
C GLN A 228 5.53 -40.50 2.49
N GLN A 229 4.38 -40.39 1.82
CA GLN A 229 3.55 -41.53 1.41
C GLN A 229 4.09 -42.29 0.19
N GLY A 230 5.19 -41.82 -0.42
CA GLY A 230 5.83 -42.46 -1.57
C GLY A 230 5.15 -42.16 -2.90
N PHE A 231 4.32 -41.12 -2.98
CA PHE A 231 3.72 -40.67 -4.24
C PHE A 231 4.57 -39.56 -4.89
N ASP A 232 4.61 -39.59 -6.21
CA ASP A 232 5.32 -38.58 -7.00
C ASP A 232 4.67 -37.19 -6.88
N VAL A 233 5.53 -36.18 -6.99
CA VAL A 233 5.22 -34.75 -7.05
C VAL A 233 6.02 -34.17 -8.23
N PRO A 234 5.46 -33.25 -9.03
CA PRO A 234 6.19 -32.64 -10.14
C PRO A 234 7.53 -32.02 -9.72
N GLU A 235 8.58 -32.21 -10.51
CA GLU A 235 9.92 -31.65 -10.23
C GLU A 235 10.00 -30.13 -10.56
N VAL A 236 8.90 -29.52 -10.97
CA VAL A 236 8.80 -28.09 -11.30
C VAL A 236 7.52 -27.51 -10.71
N HIS A 237 7.68 -26.49 -9.85
CA HIS A 237 6.58 -25.74 -9.26
C HIS A 237 6.65 -24.28 -9.75
N LEU A 238 5.61 -23.83 -10.44
CA LEU A 238 5.47 -22.45 -10.89
C LEU A 238 4.54 -21.71 -9.93
N HIS A 239 4.97 -20.56 -9.41
CA HIS A 239 4.14 -19.79 -8.47
C HIS A 239 4.26 -18.26 -8.57
N GLY A 240 3.24 -17.56 -8.06
CA GLY A 240 3.12 -16.09 -8.04
C GLY A 240 3.32 -15.46 -6.65
N HIS A 241 2.54 -14.41 -6.34
CA HIS A 241 2.33 -13.74 -5.04
C HIS A 241 3.53 -12.97 -4.45
N ARG A 242 4.75 -13.42 -4.71
CA ARG A 242 5.97 -12.84 -4.11
C ARG A 242 6.42 -11.54 -4.76
N HIS A 243 5.87 -11.22 -5.93
CA HIS A 243 6.28 -10.08 -6.75
C HIS A 243 7.80 -10.01 -6.99
N ALA A 244 8.48 -11.16 -7.04
CA ALA A 244 9.91 -11.23 -7.25
C ALA A 244 10.27 -12.38 -8.21
N THR A 245 10.86 -12.04 -9.35
CA THR A 245 11.32 -13.04 -10.31
C THR A 245 12.43 -13.88 -9.70
N SER A 246 12.26 -15.21 -9.67
CA SER A 246 13.28 -16.12 -9.16
C SER A 246 13.17 -17.52 -9.76
N VAL A 247 14.31 -18.19 -9.88
CA VAL A 247 14.41 -19.60 -10.25
C VAL A 247 15.42 -20.24 -9.32
N LYS A 248 15.01 -21.25 -8.55
CA LYS A 248 15.92 -21.98 -7.66
C LYS A 248 15.50 -23.43 -7.48
N TYR A 249 16.46 -24.31 -7.24
CA TYR A 249 16.15 -25.65 -6.78
C TYR A 249 15.91 -25.63 -5.26
N ASP A 250 14.84 -26.27 -4.81
CA ASP A 250 14.53 -26.44 -3.41
C ASP A 250 14.65 -27.92 -3.04
N GLU A 251 15.61 -28.25 -2.16
CA GLU A 251 15.88 -29.65 -1.79
C GLU A 251 14.76 -30.30 -0.99
N GLU A 252 14.04 -29.50 -0.18
CA GLU A 252 12.95 -29.99 0.65
C GLU A 252 11.77 -30.40 -0.24
N MET A 253 11.43 -29.57 -1.21
CA MET A 253 10.42 -29.88 -2.24
C MET A 253 10.93 -30.90 -3.26
N GLY A 254 12.24 -30.98 -3.49
CA GLY A 254 12.83 -31.81 -4.54
C GLY A 254 12.41 -31.33 -5.93
N ALA A 255 12.30 -30.01 -6.10
CA ALA A 255 11.75 -29.38 -7.29
C ALA A 255 12.44 -28.04 -7.58
N PHE A 256 12.40 -27.62 -8.85
CA PHE A 256 12.67 -26.24 -9.21
C PHE A 256 11.46 -25.37 -8.92
N LEU A 257 11.66 -24.32 -8.14
CA LEU A 257 10.67 -23.30 -7.83
C LEU A 257 10.91 -22.12 -8.77
N VAL A 258 9.88 -21.76 -9.53
CA VAL A 258 9.93 -20.72 -10.55
C VAL A 258 8.87 -19.67 -10.25
N ASN A 259 9.29 -18.42 -10.12
CA ASN A 259 8.41 -17.28 -9.97
C ASN A 259 8.71 -16.26 -11.08
N PRO A 260 7.73 -15.88 -11.91
CA PRO A 260 7.95 -14.92 -12.98
C PRO A 260 8.14 -13.48 -12.50
N GLY A 261 7.78 -13.17 -11.26
CA GLY A 261 7.60 -11.80 -10.78
C GLY A 261 6.24 -11.24 -11.21
N PRO A 262 5.97 -9.97 -10.89
CA PRO A 262 4.70 -9.35 -11.20
C PRO A 262 4.70 -8.87 -12.64
N ALA A 263 3.64 -9.20 -13.37
CA ALA A 263 3.47 -8.70 -14.73
C ALA A 263 2.67 -7.39 -14.79
N GLY A 264 1.99 -7.03 -13.71
CA GLY A 264 1.34 -5.73 -13.53
C GLY A 264 2.27 -4.67 -12.91
N SER A 265 2.07 -3.42 -13.29
CA SER A 265 2.79 -2.26 -12.74
C SER A 265 2.14 -1.64 -11.48
N THR A 266 1.04 -2.23 -11.01
CA THR A 266 0.10 -1.68 -10.01
C THR A 266 0.56 -1.80 -8.56
N HIS A 267 1.44 -2.75 -8.23
CA HIS A 267 2.10 -2.80 -6.93
C HIS A 267 3.44 -2.07 -6.96
N GLY A 268 3.50 -0.93 -6.28
CA GLY A 268 4.65 -0.03 -6.29
C GLY A 268 5.97 -0.72 -5.92
N ALA A 269 6.79 -1.02 -6.93
CA ALA A 269 8.26 -0.94 -6.99
C ALA A 269 8.79 -1.79 -8.16
N ASP A 270 8.06 -2.80 -8.63
CA ASP A 270 8.61 -3.78 -9.56
C ASP A 270 8.42 -3.43 -11.04
N ILE A 271 9.37 -3.85 -11.88
CA ILE A 271 9.25 -3.78 -13.34
C ILE A 271 8.42 -4.99 -13.76
N PRO A 272 7.33 -4.79 -14.52
CA PRO A 272 6.56 -5.87 -15.12
C PRO A 272 7.45 -6.92 -15.79
N ALA A 273 7.35 -8.16 -15.35
CA ALA A 273 8.18 -9.26 -15.83
C ALA A 273 7.35 -10.51 -16.11
N PHE A 274 7.87 -11.35 -17.00
CA PHE A 274 7.32 -12.68 -17.29
C PHE A 274 8.41 -13.61 -17.81
N LEU A 275 8.10 -14.90 -17.90
CA LEU A 275 9.06 -15.92 -18.33
C LEU A 275 8.55 -16.71 -19.53
N ILE A 276 9.48 -17.30 -20.28
CA ILE A 276 9.18 -18.35 -21.27
C ILE A 276 10.07 -19.56 -20.94
N GLY A 277 9.43 -20.67 -20.56
CA GLY A 277 10.08 -21.95 -20.30
C GLY A 277 10.24 -22.78 -21.56
N GLU A 278 11.39 -23.44 -21.71
CA GLU A 278 11.67 -24.39 -22.78
C GLU A 278 11.76 -25.82 -22.25
N PHE A 279 10.93 -26.71 -22.80
CA PHE A 279 10.83 -28.10 -22.42
C PHE A 279 11.39 -29.00 -23.52
N ASN A 280 12.09 -30.07 -23.12
CA ASN A 280 12.58 -31.09 -24.02
C ASN A 280 11.47 -32.08 -24.44
N ASP A 281 11.83 -33.06 -25.27
CA ASP A 281 10.86 -34.06 -25.75
C ASP A 281 10.36 -35.00 -24.63
N GLU A 282 11.04 -35.05 -23.48
CA GLU A 282 10.70 -35.79 -22.25
C GLU A 282 9.91 -34.94 -21.24
N ASN A 283 9.35 -33.79 -21.66
CA ASN A 283 8.58 -32.86 -20.82
C ASN A 283 9.38 -32.24 -19.65
N LYS A 284 10.71 -32.27 -19.71
CA LYS A 284 11.58 -31.68 -18.69
C LYS A 284 11.92 -30.22 -19.02
N LEU A 285 11.78 -29.32 -18.05
CA LEU A 285 12.10 -27.90 -18.19
C LEU A 285 13.62 -27.69 -18.22
N THR A 286 14.18 -27.32 -19.37
CA THR A 286 15.64 -27.20 -19.53
C THR A 286 16.16 -25.77 -19.43
N LYS A 287 15.34 -24.79 -19.80
CA LYS A 287 15.74 -23.38 -19.88
C LYS A 287 14.57 -22.46 -19.58
N ILE A 288 14.84 -21.32 -18.96
CA ILE A 288 13.85 -20.28 -18.67
C ILE A 288 14.41 -18.94 -19.13
N ASN A 289 13.72 -18.25 -20.04
CA ASN A 289 14.08 -16.92 -20.51
C ASN A 289 13.30 -15.86 -19.72
N LYS A 290 13.98 -14.81 -19.23
CA LYS A 290 13.38 -13.68 -18.50
C LYS A 290 13.12 -12.52 -19.43
N TYR A 291 11.92 -11.94 -19.34
CA TYR A 291 11.53 -10.74 -20.06
C TYR A 291 10.99 -9.67 -19.10
N GLU A 292 11.24 -8.42 -19.45
CA GLU A 292 10.72 -7.24 -18.76
C GLU A 292 10.01 -6.31 -19.75
N ILE A 293 8.88 -5.73 -19.32
CA ILE A 293 8.07 -4.80 -20.10
C ILE A 293 8.35 -3.38 -19.60
N ILE A 294 8.91 -2.56 -20.46
CA ILE A 294 9.32 -1.18 -20.15
C ILE A 294 8.55 -0.23 -21.04
N SER A 295 7.72 0.62 -20.43
CA SER A 295 7.00 1.66 -21.15
C SER A 295 7.82 2.95 -21.20
N SER A 296 8.02 3.49 -22.40
CA SER A 296 8.67 4.78 -22.61
C SER A 296 7.66 5.93 -22.63
N LEU A 297 8.17 7.14 -22.43
CA LEU A 297 7.38 8.38 -22.40
C LEU A 297 6.69 8.75 -23.73
N LYS A 298 7.09 8.13 -24.84
CA LYS A 298 6.46 8.37 -26.15
C LYS A 298 5.30 7.42 -26.45
N GLY A 299 4.83 6.66 -25.46
CA GLY A 299 3.82 5.61 -25.64
C GLY A 299 4.34 4.38 -26.37
N LEU A 300 5.67 4.26 -26.55
CA LEU A 300 6.31 3.03 -27.03
C LEU A 300 6.56 2.12 -25.83
N THR A 301 6.03 0.90 -25.87
CA THR A 301 6.36 -0.16 -24.92
C THR A 301 7.39 -1.09 -25.53
N GLU A 302 8.49 -1.31 -24.82
CA GLU A 302 9.56 -2.23 -25.20
C GLU A 302 9.46 -3.48 -24.34
N ILE A 303 9.66 -4.64 -24.95
CA ILE A 303 9.91 -5.89 -24.22
C ILE A 303 11.38 -6.24 -24.37
N LYS A 304 12.09 -6.28 -23.24
CA LYS A 304 13.50 -6.62 -23.17
C LYS A 304 13.65 -8.04 -22.63
N GLN A 305 14.41 -8.88 -23.31
CA GLN A 305 14.94 -10.10 -22.72
C GLN A 305 16.13 -9.73 -21.85
N THR A 306 16.01 -9.94 -20.54
CA THR A 306 16.99 -9.55 -19.52
C THR A 306 17.93 -10.67 -19.11
N GLY A 307 17.67 -11.90 -19.56
CA GLY A 307 18.57 -13.03 -19.37
C GLY A 307 17.88 -14.38 -19.47
N HIS A 308 18.55 -15.42 -19.01
CA HIS A 308 18.01 -16.76 -18.92
C HIS A 308 18.66 -17.59 -17.81
N TRP A 309 17.94 -18.60 -17.33
CA TRP A 309 18.46 -19.68 -16.51
C TRP A 309 18.55 -20.97 -17.31
N ASP A 310 19.67 -21.67 -17.20
CA ASP A 310 19.81 -23.07 -17.62
C ASP A 310 19.66 -23.97 -16.38
N LEU A 311 18.79 -24.96 -16.46
CA LEU A 311 18.42 -25.81 -15.31
C LEU A 311 19.27 -27.08 -15.29
N ASP A 312 20.06 -27.25 -14.24
CA ASP A 312 20.91 -28.41 -14.02
C ASP A 312 20.32 -29.28 -12.91
N TYR A 313 19.64 -30.35 -13.32
CA TYR A 313 18.99 -31.30 -12.40
C TYR A 313 20.00 -32.21 -11.68
N GLU A 314 21.17 -32.47 -12.27
CA GLU A 314 22.18 -33.32 -11.65
C GLU A 314 22.84 -32.59 -10.48
N ASN A 315 23.21 -31.32 -10.69
CA ASN A 315 23.83 -30.48 -9.67
C ASN A 315 22.81 -29.63 -8.89
N LYS A 316 21.51 -29.78 -9.16
CA LYS A 316 20.41 -29.11 -8.45
C LYS A 316 20.57 -27.59 -8.39
N LYS A 317 20.87 -26.97 -9.53
CA LYS A 317 21.14 -25.53 -9.62
C LYS A 317 20.52 -24.90 -10.86
N ALA A 318 20.30 -23.59 -10.78
CA ALA A 318 19.88 -22.75 -11.89
C ALA A 318 20.77 -21.50 -11.91
N ASP A 319 21.67 -21.41 -12.89
CA ASP A 319 22.60 -20.29 -13.02
C ASP A 319 22.01 -19.24 -13.97
N PHE A 320 21.94 -17.98 -13.52
CA PHE A 320 21.41 -16.88 -14.34
C PHE A 320 22.52 -16.31 -15.24
N THR A 321 22.23 -16.23 -16.53
CA THR A 321 23.06 -15.52 -17.52
C THR A 321 22.33 -14.27 -17.96
N GLU A 322 22.89 -13.11 -17.60
CA GLU A 322 22.37 -11.80 -17.97
C GLU A 322 22.51 -11.53 -19.47
N GLN A 323 21.50 -10.90 -20.05
CA GLN A 323 21.45 -10.47 -21.43
C GLN A 323 20.57 -9.23 -21.51
N ASN A 324 20.91 -8.20 -22.28
CA ASN A 324 20.01 -7.04 -22.42
C ASN A 324 19.70 -6.79 -23.89
N THR A 325 18.60 -7.39 -24.37
CA THR A 325 18.19 -7.29 -25.78
C THR A 325 16.72 -6.90 -25.90
N VAL A 326 16.42 -5.83 -26.64
CA VAL A 326 15.05 -5.46 -27.00
C VAL A 326 14.53 -6.45 -28.05
N ILE A 327 13.43 -7.14 -27.76
CA ILE A 327 12.84 -8.17 -28.62
C ILE A 327 11.59 -7.65 -29.34
N LEU A 328 10.79 -6.82 -28.68
CA LEU A 328 9.60 -6.22 -29.25
C LEU A 328 9.54 -4.74 -28.91
N GLN A 329 9.07 -3.94 -29.87
CA GLN A 329 8.73 -2.54 -29.71
C GLN A 329 7.30 -2.36 -30.19
N GLU A 330 6.37 -2.05 -29.29
CA GLU A 330 4.96 -1.87 -29.61
C GLU A 330 4.55 -0.42 -29.35
N ARG A 331 3.97 0.21 -30.38
CA ARG A 331 3.46 1.60 -30.32
C ARG A 331 1.95 1.68 -30.42
N ASN A 332 1.32 0.66 -31.00
CA ASN A 332 -0.10 0.66 -31.31
C ASN A 332 -0.82 -0.27 -30.34
N ILE A 333 -0.67 0.01 -29.04
CA ILE A 333 -1.45 -0.68 -28.01
C ILE A 333 -2.88 -0.11 -28.07
N PRO A 334 -3.92 -0.95 -28.22
CA PRO A 334 -5.29 -0.46 -28.21
C PRO A 334 -5.65 0.18 -26.88
N GLU A 335 -6.61 1.09 -26.90
CA GLU A 335 -7.25 1.55 -25.67
C GLU A 335 -8.14 0.43 -25.13
N PHE A 336 -7.95 0.10 -23.86
CA PHE A 336 -8.76 -0.89 -23.15
C PHE A 336 -9.87 -0.21 -22.37
N CYS A 337 -10.96 -0.93 -22.15
CA CYS A 337 -12.06 -0.43 -21.36
C CYS A 337 -11.60 -0.24 -19.91
N ASN A 338 -11.93 0.92 -19.33
CA ASN A 338 -11.83 1.10 -17.88
C ASN A 338 -13.08 0.50 -17.24
N ASN A 339 -13.06 -0.80 -16.90
CA ASN A 339 -14.26 -1.47 -16.39
C ASN A 339 -14.67 -0.98 -15.00
N LEU A 340 -13.81 -0.27 -14.26
CA LEU A 340 -14.24 0.47 -13.07
C LEU A 340 -15.42 1.41 -13.36
N SER A 341 -15.59 1.87 -14.61
CA SER A 341 -16.74 2.70 -15.02
C SER A 341 -18.09 2.00 -14.91
N LEU A 342 -18.11 0.69 -14.65
CA LEU A 342 -19.31 -0.07 -14.35
C LEU A 342 -19.80 0.11 -12.90
N ASP A 343 -18.99 0.76 -12.05
CA ASP A 343 -19.37 1.25 -10.72
C ASP A 343 -20.00 2.63 -10.84
N ASP A 344 -21.28 2.76 -10.46
CA ASP A 344 -22.00 4.03 -10.54
C ASP A 344 -21.38 5.07 -9.59
N ASN A 345 -20.73 4.63 -8.51
CA ASN A 345 -19.95 5.51 -7.64
C ASN A 345 -18.63 5.96 -8.28
N LEU A 346 -18.15 5.34 -9.37
CA LEU A 346 -17.01 5.89 -10.13
C LEU A 346 -17.37 7.19 -10.84
N GLU A 347 -18.63 7.40 -11.26
CA GLU A 347 -19.00 8.71 -11.81
C GLU A 347 -18.84 9.83 -10.77
N LEU A 348 -18.93 9.47 -9.48
CA LEU A 348 -18.58 10.37 -8.38
C LEU A 348 -17.07 10.66 -8.41
N THR A 349 -16.17 9.76 -8.75
CA THR A 349 -14.72 10.05 -8.78
C THR A 349 -14.25 10.90 -9.98
N ARG A 350 -15.16 11.51 -10.75
CA ARG A 350 -14.83 12.56 -11.74
C ARG A 350 -14.30 13.83 -11.05
N LYS A 351 -13.71 14.76 -11.81
CA LYS A 351 -13.06 16.02 -11.34
C LYS A 351 -13.68 16.65 -10.08
N ILE A 352 -12.82 17.21 -9.23
CA ILE A 352 -13.20 17.93 -8.00
C ILE A 352 -14.26 18.99 -8.34
N ASP A 353 -15.39 18.97 -7.64
CA ASP A 353 -16.45 19.99 -7.74
C ASP A 353 -16.75 20.53 -6.35
N VAL A 354 -16.50 21.82 -6.15
CA VAL A 354 -16.62 22.48 -4.83
C VAL A 354 -17.89 23.32 -4.69
N ASN A 355 -18.89 23.15 -5.56
CA ASN A 355 -20.12 23.94 -5.50
C ASN A 355 -21.12 23.47 -4.42
N TYR A 356 -20.65 23.36 -3.17
CA TYR A 356 -21.47 22.99 -2.00
C TYR A 356 -22.64 23.94 -1.76
N SER A 357 -22.47 25.22 -2.13
CA SER A 357 -23.47 26.26 -1.96
C SER A 357 -24.76 26.02 -2.78
N SER A 358 -24.66 25.25 -3.88
CA SER A 358 -25.80 24.89 -4.72
C SER A 358 -26.65 23.75 -4.16
N LEU A 359 -26.11 23.01 -3.18
CA LEU A 359 -26.77 21.86 -2.57
C LEU A 359 -27.62 22.28 -1.39
N SER A 360 -28.85 21.75 -1.35
CA SER A 360 -29.88 22.21 -0.41
C SER A 360 -29.95 21.40 0.88
N ASN A 361 -29.41 20.18 0.89
CA ASN A 361 -29.47 19.28 2.04
C ASN A 361 -28.09 18.72 2.42
N ALA A 362 -27.97 18.30 3.68
CA ALA A 362 -26.73 17.78 4.25
C ALA A 362 -26.28 16.45 3.61
N ALA A 363 -27.22 15.61 3.17
CA ALA A 363 -26.86 14.32 2.56
C ALA A 363 -26.13 14.52 1.23
N GLU A 364 -26.59 15.43 0.38
CA GLU A 364 -25.93 15.79 -0.88
C GLU A 364 -24.54 16.39 -0.65
N LYS A 365 -24.41 17.27 0.36
CA LYS A 365 -23.11 17.88 0.72
C LYS A 365 -22.13 16.84 1.24
N ASP A 366 -22.59 15.91 2.08
CA ASP A 366 -21.77 14.83 2.63
C ASP A 366 -21.27 13.91 1.51
N SER A 367 -22.17 13.52 0.60
CA SER A 367 -21.81 12.77 -0.60
C SER A 367 -20.79 13.51 -1.47
N LEU A 368 -20.97 14.82 -1.73
CA LEU A 368 -20.02 15.61 -2.52
C LEU A 368 -18.65 15.79 -1.83
N LEU A 369 -18.62 15.96 -0.51
CA LEU A 369 -17.37 16.09 0.24
C LEU A 369 -16.59 14.77 0.27
N ARG A 370 -17.26 13.66 0.58
CA ARG A 370 -16.65 12.31 0.52
C ARG A 370 -16.10 12.01 -0.86
N ARG A 371 -16.89 12.33 -1.89
CA ARG A 371 -16.49 12.27 -3.29
C ARG A 371 -15.20 13.04 -3.54
N ASN A 372 -15.14 14.33 -3.22
CA ASN A 372 -13.97 15.17 -3.49
C ASN A 372 -12.69 14.67 -2.81
N ILE A 373 -12.79 14.14 -1.58
CA ILE A 373 -11.64 13.56 -0.86
C ILE A 373 -11.12 12.30 -1.58
N MET A 374 -12.00 11.49 -2.17
CA MET A 374 -11.59 10.32 -2.95
C MET A 374 -10.96 10.72 -4.29
N VAL A 375 -11.54 11.70 -5.00
CA VAL A 375 -10.95 12.24 -6.25
C VAL A 375 -9.54 12.75 -5.99
N MET A 376 -9.33 13.48 -4.88
CA MET A 376 -8.01 13.91 -4.45
C MET A 376 -7.06 12.71 -4.30
N GLY A 377 -7.47 11.63 -3.63
CA GLY A 377 -6.68 10.41 -3.51
C GLY A 377 -6.24 9.84 -4.86
N SER A 378 -7.19 9.67 -5.78
CA SER A 378 -6.93 9.16 -7.13
C SER A 378 -6.00 10.06 -7.96
N GLU A 379 -6.15 11.39 -7.87
CA GLU A 379 -5.25 12.36 -8.53
C GLU A 379 -3.82 12.29 -7.95
N LEU A 380 -3.68 12.10 -6.64
CA LEU A 380 -2.39 11.94 -5.97
C LEU A 380 -1.70 10.62 -6.37
N GLU A 381 -2.45 9.52 -6.50
CA GLU A 381 -1.93 8.24 -7.00
C GLU A 381 -1.47 8.34 -8.46
N ALA A 382 -2.28 8.95 -9.33
CA ALA A 382 -1.95 9.15 -10.74
C ALA A 382 -0.68 10.01 -10.91
N THR A 383 -0.57 11.07 -10.11
CA THR A 383 0.62 11.94 -10.06
C THR A 383 1.86 11.16 -9.66
N ALA A 384 1.79 10.39 -8.56
CA ALA A 384 2.88 9.56 -8.07
C ALA A 384 3.35 8.54 -9.11
N LYS A 385 2.40 7.86 -9.76
CA LYS A 385 2.70 6.90 -10.83
C LYS A 385 3.43 7.58 -11.98
N LYS A 386 2.98 8.76 -12.41
CA LYS A 386 3.59 9.48 -13.53
C LYS A 386 5.03 9.92 -13.24
N ILE A 387 5.30 10.44 -12.04
CA ILE A 387 6.68 10.77 -11.60
C ILE A 387 7.55 9.51 -11.62
N LYS A 388 7.03 8.39 -11.12
CA LYS A 388 7.73 7.09 -11.10
C LYS A 388 8.06 6.60 -12.51
N ASP A 389 7.06 6.56 -13.39
CA ASP A 389 7.21 6.07 -14.77
C ASP A 389 8.26 6.89 -15.54
N ILE A 390 8.25 8.23 -15.41
CA ILE A 390 9.28 9.12 -15.98
C ILE A 390 10.67 8.79 -15.43
N SER A 391 10.78 8.67 -14.10
CA SER A 391 12.06 8.44 -13.43
C SER A 391 12.67 7.09 -13.83
N ILE A 392 11.86 6.03 -13.89
CA ILE A 392 12.31 4.70 -14.30
C ILE A 392 12.72 4.71 -15.77
N ALA A 393 11.88 5.23 -16.67
CA ALA A 393 12.15 5.21 -18.10
C ALA A 393 13.46 5.91 -18.46
N ILE A 394 13.75 7.05 -17.82
CA ILE A 394 14.97 7.83 -18.10
C ILE A 394 16.19 7.19 -17.43
N THR A 395 16.09 6.75 -16.16
CA THR A 395 17.25 6.13 -15.50
C THR A 395 17.65 4.80 -16.11
N HIS A 396 16.70 3.96 -16.55
CA HIS A 396 17.02 2.72 -17.26
C HIS A 396 17.77 2.95 -18.57
N ASN A 397 17.54 4.09 -19.23
CA ASN A 397 18.18 4.39 -20.51
C ASN A 397 19.58 5.02 -20.35
N HIS A 398 19.85 5.70 -19.24
CA HIS A 398 21.05 6.51 -19.07
C HIS A 398 22.03 5.99 -18.01
N LEU A 399 21.52 5.26 -17.00
CA LEU A 399 22.31 4.79 -15.85
C LEU A 399 22.52 3.29 -15.82
N ILE A 400 22.05 2.56 -16.84
CA ILE A 400 22.29 1.13 -16.99
C ILE A 400 23.15 0.94 -18.24
N ASP A 401 24.33 0.35 -18.07
CA ASP A 401 25.23 0.06 -19.18
C ASP A 401 24.73 -1.12 -20.04
N SER A 402 25.43 -1.40 -21.14
CA SER A 402 25.10 -2.53 -22.03
C SER A 402 25.19 -3.91 -21.36
N TYR A 403 25.82 -3.99 -20.19
CA TYR A 403 25.97 -5.19 -19.36
C TYR A 403 25.00 -5.20 -18.18
N GLY A 404 24.04 -4.28 -18.11
CA GLY A 404 23.04 -4.22 -17.04
C GLY A 404 23.55 -3.65 -15.72
N LYS A 405 24.75 -3.06 -15.70
CA LYS A 405 25.36 -2.50 -14.49
C LYS A 405 25.09 -1.02 -14.36
N LEU A 406 25.01 -0.58 -13.10
CA LEU A 406 24.84 0.82 -12.76
C LEU A 406 26.06 1.64 -13.22
N ASP A 407 25.83 2.61 -14.10
CA ASP A 407 26.81 3.59 -14.56
C ASP A 407 26.34 5.01 -14.19
N LEU A 408 27.08 5.65 -13.29
CA LEU A 408 26.73 6.98 -12.76
C LEU A 408 27.33 8.13 -13.59
N THR A 409 28.02 7.84 -14.68
CA THR A 409 28.71 8.85 -15.51
C THR A 409 27.74 9.93 -16.02
N ASN A 410 26.48 9.57 -16.30
CA ASN A 410 25.46 10.48 -16.81
C ASN A 410 24.46 10.95 -15.74
N LEU A 411 24.76 10.82 -14.44
CA LEU A 411 23.79 11.08 -13.37
C LEU A 411 23.16 12.48 -13.44
N GLU A 412 23.97 13.53 -13.62
CA GLU A 412 23.47 14.90 -13.68
C GLU A 412 22.58 15.14 -14.90
N GLN A 413 23.03 14.68 -16.09
CA GLN A 413 22.23 14.76 -17.30
C GLN A 413 20.90 14.01 -17.15
N THR A 414 20.92 12.84 -16.51
CA THR A 414 19.74 12.01 -16.28
C THR A 414 18.73 12.74 -15.39
N ILE A 415 19.19 13.39 -14.32
CA ILE A 415 18.35 14.19 -13.43
C ILE A 415 17.74 15.39 -14.17
N ASP A 416 18.52 16.07 -15.00
CA ASP A 416 18.04 17.19 -15.81
C ASP A 416 16.98 16.75 -16.83
N GLU A 417 17.16 15.58 -17.46
CA GLU A 417 16.18 15.01 -18.37
C GLU A 417 14.88 14.61 -17.66
N ILE A 418 14.95 14.03 -16.46
CA ILE A 418 13.77 13.76 -15.61
C ILE A 418 13.03 15.07 -15.30
N HIS A 419 13.76 16.12 -14.92
CA HIS A 419 13.17 17.43 -14.65
C HIS A 419 12.47 17.99 -15.89
N GLN A 420 13.11 17.94 -17.06
CA GLN A 420 12.54 18.44 -18.30
C GLN A 420 11.27 17.69 -18.70
N GLU A 421 11.25 16.37 -18.61
CA GLU A 421 10.06 15.59 -18.95
C GLU A 421 8.91 15.80 -17.95
N ILE A 422 9.19 15.90 -16.65
CA ILE A 422 8.16 16.33 -15.66
C ILE A 422 7.62 17.72 -16.02
N THR A 423 8.49 18.66 -16.40
CA THR A 423 8.08 20.01 -16.78
C THR A 423 7.21 20.04 -18.03
N LYS A 424 7.57 19.26 -19.04
CA LYS A 424 6.79 19.12 -20.26
C LYS A 424 5.40 18.54 -19.98
N GLU A 425 5.29 17.56 -19.09
CA GLU A 425 4.01 17.03 -18.64
C GLU A 425 3.18 18.07 -17.87
N SER A 426 3.84 18.86 -17.01
CA SER A 426 3.20 19.99 -16.32
C SER A 426 2.68 21.05 -17.30
N CYS A 427 3.46 21.41 -18.31
CA CYS A 427 3.06 22.33 -19.36
C CYS A 427 1.85 21.81 -20.13
N SER A 428 1.85 20.52 -20.49
CA SER A 428 0.72 19.86 -21.14
C SER A 428 -0.56 19.96 -20.31
N ALA A 429 -0.48 19.70 -19.00
CA ALA A 429 -1.61 19.83 -18.07
C ALA A 429 -2.16 21.27 -17.97
N LEU A 430 -1.28 22.28 -18.10
CA LEU A 430 -1.65 23.70 -18.11
C LEU A 430 -2.11 24.21 -19.49
N GLY A 431 -2.03 23.40 -20.55
CA GLY A 431 -2.27 23.86 -21.92
C GLY A 431 -1.20 24.84 -22.42
N VAL A 432 0.00 24.82 -21.82
CA VAL A 432 1.16 25.64 -22.20
C VAL A 432 2.03 24.85 -23.17
N ASN A 433 2.47 25.49 -24.26
CA ASN A 433 3.38 24.84 -25.21
C ASN A 433 4.80 24.76 -24.63
N TRP A 434 5.27 23.54 -24.35
CA TRP A 434 6.62 23.28 -23.86
C TRP A 434 7.71 23.80 -24.79
N ASP A 435 7.56 23.65 -26.11
CA ASP A 435 8.57 24.09 -27.07
C ASP A 435 8.77 25.61 -27.00
N TYR A 436 7.68 26.36 -26.78
CA TYR A 436 7.78 27.79 -26.57
C TYR A 436 8.55 28.14 -25.29
N ILE A 437 8.31 27.44 -24.18
CA ILE A 437 9.04 27.66 -22.92
C ILE A 437 10.53 27.35 -23.11
N LYS A 438 10.84 26.20 -23.72
CA LYS A 438 12.20 25.75 -23.98
C LYS A 438 12.98 26.70 -24.90
N ASP A 439 12.32 27.24 -25.93
CA ASP A 439 12.97 28.11 -26.91
C ASP A 439 13.07 29.57 -26.44
N SER A 440 12.18 29.99 -25.52
CA SER A 440 12.09 31.40 -25.07
C SER A 440 12.88 31.68 -23.80
N PHE A 441 13.23 30.67 -23.01
CA PHE A 441 13.93 30.81 -21.74
C PHE A 441 15.22 29.99 -21.73
N ASP A 442 16.29 30.57 -21.18
CA ASP A 442 17.48 29.81 -20.81
C ASP A 442 17.14 28.90 -19.62
N LEU A 443 16.84 27.63 -19.92
CA LEU A 443 16.45 26.62 -18.93
C LEU A 443 17.55 26.34 -17.90
N ASP A 444 18.82 26.59 -18.24
CA ASP A 444 19.95 26.44 -17.32
C ASP A 444 20.19 27.70 -16.48
N GLY A 445 19.68 28.83 -16.95
CA GLY A 445 19.67 30.13 -16.27
C GLY A 445 18.68 30.19 -15.10
N PHE A 446 18.87 31.20 -14.24
CA PHE A 446 18.05 31.39 -13.03
C PHE A 446 16.55 31.52 -13.34
N GLU A 447 16.20 32.29 -14.38
CA GLU A 447 14.79 32.50 -14.77
C GLU A 447 14.13 31.22 -15.29
N GLY A 448 14.82 30.46 -16.13
CA GLY A 448 14.34 29.16 -16.63
C GLY A 448 14.12 28.17 -15.50
N LYS A 449 15.11 27.97 -14.62
CA LYS A 449 15.00 27.07 -13.46
C LYS A 449 13.89 27.45 -12.50
N TYR A 450 13.72 28.75 -12.25
CA TYR A 450 12.64 29.24 -11.40
C TYR A 450 11.26 28.99 -12.04
N LEU A 451 11.14 29.22 -13.35
CA LEU A 451 9.90 29.00 -14.10
C LEU A 451 9.51 27.52 -14.14
N THR A 452 10.44 26.62 -14.52
CA THR A 452 10.15 25.18 -14.60
C THR A 452 9.80 24.61 -13.23
N ALA A 453 10.51 25.01 -12.18
CA ALA A 453 10.19 24.59 -10.82
C ALA A 453 8.84 25.12 -10.33
N SER A 454 8.46 26.35 -10.70
CA SER A 454 7.15 26.92 -10.34
C SER A 454 6.01 26.17 -11.02
N ILE A 455 6.19 25.81 -12.30
CA ILE A 455 5.23 25.00 -13.07
C ILE A 455 5.10 23.59 -12.45
N ASN A 456 6.23 22.96 -12.11
CA ASN A 456 6.25 21.63 -11.49
C ASN A 456 5.65 21.63 -10.09
N LYS A 457 5.90 22.68 -9.31
CA LYS A 457 5.25 22.85 -8.01
C LYS A 457 3.73 22.97 -8.15
N LEU A 458 3.26 23.68 -9.16
CA LEU A 458 1.82 23.88 -9.38
C LEU A 458 1.10 22.59 -9.77
N ILE A 459 1.68 21.79 -10.67
CA ILE A 459 1.01 20.57 -11.20
C ILE A 459 1.36 19.32 -10.40
N PHE A 460 2.62 19.14 -10.05
CA PHE A 460 3.12 17.95 -9.36
C PHE A 460 3.47 18.21 -7.89
N GLY A 461 3.41 19.42 -7.36
CA GLY A 461 3.77 19.67 -5.96
C GLY A 461 5.27 19.52 -5.64
N ILE A 462 6.15 19.48 -6.64
CA ILE A 462 7.59 19.32 -6.44
C ILE A 462 8.23 20.69 -6.20
N ASN A 463 8.91 20.91 -5.07
CA ASN A 463 9.56 22.20 -4.81
C ASN A 463 10.83 22.40 -5.64
N HIS A 464 11.20 23.67 -5.80
CA HIS A 464 12.46 24.04 -6.45
C HIS A 464 13.65 23.43 -5.70
N GLY A 465 14.47 22.68 -6.43
CA GLY A 465 15.71 22.12 -5.92
C GLY A 465 15.56 20.84 -5.08
N SER A 466 14.36 20.27 -4.93
CA SER A 466 14.18 19.00 -4.22
C SER A 466 14.41 17.77 -5.11
N LEU A 467 14.04 17.86 -6.39
CA LEU A 467 14.14 16.77 -7.35
C LEU A 467 15.56 16.20 -7.45
N ALA A 468 16.57 17.06 -7.69
CA ALA A 468 17.94 16.61 -7.90
C ALA A 468 18.58 15.94 -6.66
N PRO A 469 18.54 16.55 -5.44
CA PRO A 469 19.03 15.90 -4.23
C PRO A 469 18.33 14.57 -3.92
N SER A 470 17.00 14.51 -4.06
CA SER A 470 16.24 13.30 -3.76
C SER A 470 16.54 12.15 -4.74
N LEU A 471 16.70 12.44 -6.03
CA LEU A 471 17.13 11.44 -7.00
C LEU A 471 18.57 10.97 -6.74
N ARG A 472 19.50 11.87 -6.40
CA ARG A 472 20.88 11.50 -6.01
C ARG A 472 20.91 10.61 -4.77
N GLU A 473 20.09 10.91 -3.77
CA GLU A 473 19.94 10.06 -2.58
C GLU A 473 19.43 8.66 -2.96
N GLY A 474 18.38 8.58 -3.79
CA GLY A 474 17.86 7.32 -4.30
C GLY A 474 18.93 6.49 -5.01
N VAL A 475 19.70 7.12 -5.90
CA VAL A 475 20.80 6.46 -6.62
C VAL A 475 21.94 6.05 -5.70
N SER A 476 22.28 6.87 -4.70
CA SER A 476 23.36 6.56 -3.74
C SER A 476 23.02 5.36 -2.85
N ASN A 477 21.73 5.09 -2.65
CA ASN A 477 21.24 3.95 -1.89
C ASN A 477 21.09 2.68 -2.75
N ALA A 478 21.20 2.78 -4.08
CA ALA A 478 21.09 1.64 -4.99
C ALA A 478 22.35 0.77 -4.93
N LYS A 479 22.17 -0.54 -4.74
CA LYS A 479 23.23 -1.55 -4.76
C LYS A 479 23.24 -2.38 -6.04
N SER A 480 22.15 -2.29 -6.81
CA SER A 480 21.89 -3.00 -8.06
C SER A 480 21.05 -2.14 -9.02
N ALA A 481 20.97 -2.53 -10.29
CA ALA A 481 20.08 -1.87 -11.25
C ALA A 481 18.60 -1.97 -10.84
N ASP A 482 18.22 -3.07 -10.17
CA ASP A 482 16.85 -3.27 -9.68
C ASP A 482 16.44 -2.23 -8.61
N ASP A 483 17.40 -1.71 -7.83
CA ASP A 483 17.13 -0.69 -6.82
C ASP A 483 16.74 0.66 -7.44
N LEU A 484 17.05 0.88 -8.74
CA LEU A 484 16.72 2.13 -9.44
C LEU A 484 15.21 2.37 -9.55
N LYS A 485 14.38 1.36 -9.36
CA LYS A 485 12.92 1.49 -9.42
C LYS A 485 12.34 2.37 -8.31
N ASN A 486 13.10 2.60 -7.24
CA ASN A 486 12.66 3.34 -6.04
C ASN A 486 13.31 4.73 -5.88
N ILE A 487 14.09 5.19 -6.87
CA ILE A 487 14.87 6.44 -6.77
C ILE A 487 14.01 7.69 -6.57
N SER A 488 12.77 7.67 -7.04
CA SER A 488 11.85 8.80 -6.97
C SER A 488 11.00 8.79 -5.70
N GLY A 489 11.22 7.86 -4.77
CA GLY A 489 10.37 7.70 -3.58
C GLY A 489 10.24 8.97 -2.74
N SER A 490 11.36 9.65 -2.46
CA SER A 490 11.35 10.92 -1.70
C SER A 490 10.64 12.06 -2.43
N VAL A 491 10.77 12.13 -3.76
CA VAL A 491 10.11 13.13 -4.61
C VAL A 491 8.60 12.90 -4.64
N ILE A 492 8.18 11.65 -4.78
CA ILE A 492 6.77 11.25 -4.76
C ILE A 492 6.14 11.62 -3.43
N LYS A 493 6.81 11.33 -2.31
CA LYS A 493 6.32 11.67 -0.98
C LYS A 493 6.09 13.18 -0.83
N GLU A 494 7.08 13.99 -1.20
CA GLU A 494 6.96 15.45 -1.16
C GLU A 494 5.84 15.98 -2.06
N SER A 495 5.78 15.48 -3.30
CA SER A 495 4.73 15.78 -4.28
C SER A 495 3.34 15.53 -3.68
N GLN A 496 3.13 14.35 -3.11
CA GLN A 496 1.86 13.97 -2.50
C GLN A 496 1.50 14.86 -1.30
N GLU A 497 2.46 15.17 -0.42
CA GLU A 497 2.24 16.06 0.72
C GLU A 497 1.80 17.47 0.27
N ASN A 498 2.49 18.07 -0.69
CA ASN A 498 2.19 19.43 -1.15
C ASN A 498 0.86 19.51 -1.90
N LEU A 499 0.60 18.58 -2.82
CA LEU A 499 -0.68 18.55 -3.55
C LEU A 499 -1.86 18.22 -2.65
N SER A 500 -1.69 17.32 -1.68
CA SER A 500 -2.73 16.99 -0.70
C SER A 500 -3.16 18.23 0.07
N ASN A 501 -2.21 19.06 0.53
CA ASN A 501 -2.54 20.31 1.20
C ASN A 501 -3.31 21.29 0.29
N ALA A 502 -2.85 21.48 -0.95
CA ALA A 502 -3.51 22.37 -1.91
C ALA A 502 -4.93 21.92 -2.26
N TYR A 503 -5.13 20.62 -2.48
CA TYR A 503 -6.45 20.05 -2.74
C TYR A 503 -7.36 20.15 -1.51
N GLN A 504 -6.85 19.88 -0.31
CA GLN A 504 -7.64 20.02 0.92
C GLN A 504 -8.11 21.47 1.13
N GLU A 505 -7.24 22.45 0.93
CA GLU A 505 -7.62 23.87 1.00
C GLU A 505 -8.72 24.21 -0.01
N HIS A 506 -8.60 23.69 -1.23
CA HIS A 506 -9.61 23.91 -2.28
C HIS A 506 -10.95 23.24 -1.98
N ILE A 507 -10.92 21.97 -1.56
CA ILE A 507 -12.12 21.15 -1.29
C ILE A 507 -12.87 21.66 -0.06
N LEU A 508 -12.16 22.00 1.01
CA LEU A 508 -12.77 22.34 2.30
C LEU A 508 -13.14 23.82 2.40
N GLY A 509 -12.59 24.68 1.53
CA GLY A 509 -12.67 26.14 1.64
C GLY A 509 -14.09 26.73 1.57
N ASP A 510 -15.00 26.08 0.84
CA ASP A 510 -16.37 26.57 0.61
C ASP A 510 -17.44 25.90 1.50
N ILE A 511 -17.03 25.07 2.47
CA ILE A 511 -17.94 24.34 3.37
C ILE A 511 -18.07 25.09 4.69
N LYS A 512 -19.30 25.38 5.11
CA LYS A 512 -19.55 26.09 6.37
C LYS A 512 -19.56 25.12 7.54
N ASP A 513 -19.30 25.65 8.73
CA ASP A 513 -19.37 24.90 9.99
C ASP A 513 -20.74 24.24 10.22
N SER A 514 -21.81 24.95 9.89
CA SER A 514 -23.18 24.42 9.93
C SER A 514 -23.36 23.22 8.99
N ASP A 515 -22.70 23.24 7.83
CA ASP A 515 -22.77 22.12 6.88
C ASP A 515 -22.09 20.89 7.49
N TYR A 516 -20.88 21.02 8.06
CA TYR A 516 -20.21 19.91 8.75
C TYR A 516 -21.06 19.32 9.87
N GLN A 517 -21.67 20.19 10.67
CA GLN A 517 -22.53 19.76 11.76
C GLN A 517 -23.77 19.00 11.26
N GLU A 518 -24.48 19.54 10.27
CA GLU A 518 -25.67 18.89 9.68
C GLU A 518 -25.33 17.57 8.98
N MET A 519 -24.17 17.49 8.30
CA MET A 519 -23.67 16.26 7.68
C MET A 519 -23.40 15.18 8.73
N ALA A 520 -22.79 15.56 9.86
CA ALA A 520 -22.48 14.61 10.94
C ALA A 520 -23.75 14.08 11.63
N GLU A 521 -24.78 14.91 11.77
CA GLU A 521 -26.06 14.55 12.40
C GLU A 521 -26.82 13.43 11.66
N LEU A 522 -26.53 13.19 10.38
CA LEU A 522 -27.04 12.05 9.62
C LEU A 522 -26.67 10.69 10.25
N TYR A 523 -25.59 10.67 11.03
CA TYR A 523 -24.96 9.46 11.59
C TYR A 523 -25.01 9.42 13.13
N MET A 524 -25.74 10.35 13.74
CA MET A 524 -25.89 10.49 15.19
C MET A 524 -27.00 9.59 15.75
N PRO A 525 -26.92 9.14 17.02
CA PRO A 525 -28.03 8.48 17.70
C PRO A 525 -29.26 9.39 17.82
N GLN A 526 -30.44 8.83 17.61
CA GLN A 526 -31.70 9.58 17.54
C GLN A 526 -32.14 10.19 18.89
N ASN A 527 -31.59 9.72 20.00
CA ASN A 527 -31.87 10.22 21.34
C ASN A 527 -31.12 11.51 21.69
N PHE A 528 -30.32 12.07 20.78
CA PHE A 528 -29.70 13.38 20.95
C PHE A 528 -30.40 14.45 20.10
N GLU A 529 -30.36 15.69 20.59
CA GLU A 529 -30.76 16.88 19.85
C GLU A 529 -29.74 18.01 20.02
N ARG A 530 -29.69 18.88 19.02
CA ARG A 530 -28.81 20.05 19.00
C ARG A 530 -29.32 21.09 20.00
N LYS A 531 -28.43 21.57 20.87
CA LYS A 531 -28.71 22.67 21.80
C LYS A 531 -28.22 24.03 21.28
N TYR A 532 -27.09 24.04 20.60
CA TYR A 532 -26.52 25.21 19.93
C TYR A 532 -25.62 24.77 18.77
N ASP A 533 -25.31 25.71 17.87
CA ASP A 533 -24.37 25.47 16.78
C ASP A 533 -22.95 25.27 17.33
N VAL A 534 -22.25 24.31 16.75
CA VAL A 534 -20.91 23.89 17.18
C VAL A 534 -19.86 24.87 16.65
N VAL A 535 -18.82 25.17 17.44
CA VAL A 535 -17.71 26.03 16.99
C VAL A 535 -16.84 25.31 15.95
N ASN A 536 -16.35 26.06 14.96
CA ASN A 536 -15.63 25.62 13.76
C ASN A 536 -14.86 24.29 13.85
N LYS A 537 -13.89 24.19 14.77
CA LYS A 537 -13.04 23.01 14.91
C LYS A 537 -13.82 21.75 15.33
N GLU A 538 -14.82 21.90 16.19
CA GLU A 538 -15.60 20.78 16.71
C GLU A 538 -16.59 20.23 15.65
N ALA A 539 -17.15 21.08 14.78
CA ALA A 539 -18.07 20.64 13.73
C ALA A 539 -17.36 19.79 12.67
N PHE A 540 -16.20 20.25 12.20
CA PHE A 540 -15.36 19.46 11.30
C PHE A 540 -14.88 18.16 11.95
N GLN A 541 -14.47 18.19 13.22
CA GLN A 541 -14.06 16.99 13.94
C GLN A 541 -15.19 15.96 14.07
N LEU A 542 -16.41 16.44 14.32
CA LEU A 542 -17.60 15.60 14.41
C LEU A 542 -17.89 14.93 13.06
N TRP A 543 -17.89 15.71 11.97
CA TRP A 543 -18.04 15.18 10.62
C TRP A 543 -16.92 14.19 10.26
N TYR A 544 -15.66 14.53 10.53
CA TYR A 544 -14.50 13.69 10.24
C TYR A 544 -14.57 12.34 10.99
N LYS A 545 -15.13 12.33 12.20
CA LYS A 545 -15.42 11.09 12.92
C LYS A 545 -16.43 10.23 12.15
N THR A 546 -17.52 10.79 11.65
CA THR A 546 -18.47 10.07 10.79
C THR A 546 -17.83 9.61 9.48
N PHE A 547 -16.88 10.40 8.96
CA PHE A 547 -16.14 10.05 7.77
C PHE A 547 -15.34 8.77 7.97
N LYS A 548 -14.65 8.65 9.12
CA LYS A 548 -13.83 7.48 9.48
C LYS A 548 -14.61 6.28 10.01
N GLU A 549 -15.55 6.52 10.92
CA GLU A 549 -16.19 5.48 11.73
C GLU A 549 -17.56 5.07 11.18
N GLY A 550 -18.15 5.85 10.28
CA GLY A 550 -19.46 5.58 9.68
C GLY A 550 -20.66 5.91 10.58
N ILE A 551 -20.53 5.78 11.92
CA ILE A 551 -21.56 6.13 12.91
C ILE A 551 -20.94 6.85 14.10
N ILE A 552 -21.69 7.76 14.73
CA ILE A 552 -21.34 8.36 16.03
C ILE A 552 -22.07 7.60 17.14
N THR A 553 -21.35 7.22 18.19
CA THR A 553 -21.93 6.56 19.37
C THR A 553 -22.40 7.55 20.43
N SER A 554 -23.27 7.10 21.32
CA SER A 554 -23.80 7.89 22.43
C SER A 554 -22.69 8.37 23.39
N ASP A 555 -21.68 7.54 23.65
CA ASP A 555 -20.51 7.91 24.47
C ASP A 555 -19.80 9.14 23.91
N HIS A 556 -19.64 9.21 22.58
CA HIS A 556 -19.03 10.39 21.96
C HIS A 556 -19.93 11.61 22.09
N MET A 557 -21.23 11.44 21.83
CA MET A 557 -22.20 12.53 21.94
C MET A 557 -22.27 13.10 23.36
N ASP A 558 -22.13 12.27 24.39
CA ASP A 558 -22.11 12.69 25.79
C ASP A 558 -20.91 13.60 26.14
N THR A 559 -19.83 13.57 25.34
CA THR A 559 -18.70 14.50 25.52
C THR A 559 -18.95 15.88 24.91
N LEU A 560 -19.95 16.02 24.04
CA LEU A 560 -20.20 17.23 23.27
C LEU A 560 -21.23 18.11 23.96
N LYS A 561 -20.80 19.27 24.45
CA LYS A 561 -21.68 20.21 25.15
C LYS A 561 -22.79 20.80 24.26
N SER A 562 -22.60 20.75 22.94
CA SER A 562 -23.52 21.28 21.92
C SER A 562 -24.76 20.41 21.70
N TYR A 563 -24.79 19.21 22.29
CA TYR A 563 -25.89 18.26 22.20
C TYR A 563 -26.44 17.93 23.59
N GLN A 564 -27.70 17.53 23.63
CA GLN A 564 -28.36 17.04 24.85
C GLN A 564 -29.23 15.82 24.54
N LYS A 565 -29.48 14.99 25.55
CA LYS A 565 -30.39 13.84 25.42
C LYS A 565 -31.85 14.32 25.42
N LYS A 566 -32.66 13.73 24.55
CA LYS A 566 -34.11 13.88 24.54
C LYS A 566 -34.70 13.10 25.71
N GLU A 567 -35.39 13.79 26.62
CA GLU A 567 -35.96 13.17 27.83
C GLU A 567 -37.09 12.17 27.52
N ASP A 568 -37.73 12.30 26.37
CA ASP A 568 -38.90 11.53 25.94
C ASP A 568 -38.60 10.46 24.86
N TYR A 569 -37.33 10.28 24.49
CA TYR A 569 -36.98 9.29 23.47
C TYR A 569 -37.14 7.86 23.97
N VAL A 570 -37.93 7.07 23.26
CA VAL A 570 -38.11 5.63 23.50
C VAL A 570 -37.69 4.88 22.24
N GLY A 571 -36.54 4.21 22.31
CA GLY A 571 -36.06 3.34 21.25
C GLY A 571 -36.74 1.97 21.28
N ARG A 572 -36.78 1.29 20.14
CA ARG A 572 -37.19 -0.12 20.07
C ARG A 572 -35.99 -1.00 20.40
N GLU A 573 -36.01 -1.62 21.57
CA GLU A 573 -34.95 -2.55 21.94
C GLU A 573 -34.85 -3.71 20.95
N ARG A 574 -33.62 -4.16 20.68
CA ARG A 574 -33.32 -5.29 19.80
C ARG A 574 -32.61 -6.40 20.54
N THR A 575 -33.04 -7.63 20.31
CA THR A 575 -32.36 -8.81 20.86
C THR A 575 -31.08 -9.14 20.07
N LYS A 576 -30.21 -9.98 20.65
CA LYS A 576 -29.01 -10.46 19.96
C LYS A 576 -29.35 -11.22 18.67
N GLU A 577 -30.44 -11.97 18.69
CA GLU A 577 -30.96 -12.71 17.55
C GLU A 577 -31.42 -11.76 16.45
N GLU A 578 -32.17 -10.70 16.79
CA GLU A 578 -32.60 -9.68 15.81
C GLU A 578 -31.40 -8.95 15.19
N ILE A 579 -30.34 -8.68 15.96
CA ILE A 579 -29.10 -8.08 15.46
C ILE A 579 -28.38 -9.03 14.49
N ALA A 580 -28.16 -10.28 14.91
CA ALA A 580 -27.52 -11.31 14.12
C ALA A 580 -28.28 -11.57 12.81
N GLU A 581 -29.61 -11.63 12.86
CA GLU A 581 -30.48 -11.76 11.69
C GLU A 581 -30.37 -10.55 10.75
N THR A 582 -30.35 -9.32 11.29
CA THR A 582 -30.26 -8.10 10.46
C THR A 582 -28.96 -8.04 9.64
N PHE A 583 -27.85 -8.50 10.21
CA PHE A 583 -26.51 -8.41 9.60
C PHE A 583 -25.97 -9.74 9.09
N ASN A 584 -26.79 -10.80 9.11
CA ASN A 584 -26.48 -12.13 8.59
C ASN A 584 -25.19 -12.76 9.16
N PHE A 585 -25.03 -12.73 10.48
CA PHE A 585 -23.97 -13.46 11.19
C PHE A 585 -24.55 -14.42 12.24
N ASN A 586 -23.78 -15.38 12.74
CA ASN A 586 -24.30 -16.35 13.72
C ASN A 586 -24.41 -15.70 15.10
N VAL A 587 -25.48 -15.99 15.85
CA VAL A 587 -25.62 -15.48 17.23
C VAL A 587 -24.42 -15.88 18.11
N GLY A 588 -23.80 -17.03 17.83
CA GLY A 588 -22.59 -17.49 18.51
C GLY A 588 -21.33 -16.66 18.23
N ASP A 589 -21.33 -15.82 17.19
CA ASP A 589 -20.25 -14.88 16.90
C ASP A 589 -20.30 -13.65 17.82
N ILE A 590 -21.40 -13.47 18.57
CA ILE A 590 -21.53 -12.40 19.56
C ILE A 590 -20.82 -12.81 20.84
N SER A 591 -19.64 -12.25 21.07
CA SER A 591 -18.94 -12.44 22.33
C SER A 591 -19.55 -11.57 23.44
N GLU A 592 -19.79 -12.20 24.60
CA GLU A 592 -20.03 -11.50 25.87
C GLU A 592 -18.73 -11.20 26.60
N ASP A 593 -17.69 -12.01 26.36
CA ASP A 593 -16.36 -11.85 26.91
C ASP A 593 -15.49 -11.16 25.87
N VAL A 594 -15.40 -9.82 25.91
CA VAL A 594 -14.24 -9.01 25.45
C VAL A 594 -14.65 -7.53 25.51
N VAL A 595 -14.03 -6.80 26.44
CA VAL A 595 -13.86 -5.34 26.36
C VAL A 595 -13.02 -5.06 25.11
N PRO A 596 -13.36 -4.08 24.25
CA PRO A 596 -12.63 -3.86 23.01
C PRO A 596 -11.12 -3.77 23.27
N GLN A 597 -10.33 -4.62 22.61
CA GLN A 597 -9.01 -4.18 22.21
C GLN A 597 -9.27 -2.97 21.33
N GLN A 598 -9.06 -1.77 21.88
CA GLN A 598 -8.80 -0.60 21.08
C GLN A 598 -7.78 -1.03 20.02
N ARG A 599 -8.10 -0.86 18.73
CA ARG A 599 -7.08 -0.79 17.69
C ARG A 599 -6.22 0.46 17.92
N GLY A 600 -5.43 0.42 18.97
CA GLY A 600 -4.04 0.79 18.92
C GLY A 600 -3.35 -0.42 19.49
N GLU A 601 -2.60 -1.15 18.67
CA GLU A 601 -1.59 -2.05 19.22
C GLU A 601 -0.62 -1.18 20.03
N GLY A 602 -0.93 -0.98 21.31
CA GLY A 602 0.09 -0.88 22.32
C GLY A 602 0.78 -2.23 22.29
N ARG A 603 1.86 -2.33 21.49
CA ARG A 603 2.91 -3.32 21.76
C ARG A 603 3.09 -3.35 23.27
N GLU A 604 3.02 -4.52 23.89
CA GLU A 604 3.62 -4.67 25.21
C GLU A 604 5.05 -4.15 25.10
N ILE A 605 5.30 -3.00 25.75
CA ILE A 605 6.58 -2.33 25.69
C ILE A 605 7.57 -3.29 26.32
N SER A 606 8.54 -3.77 25.53
CA SER A 606 9.55 -4.70 26.03
C SER A 606 10.27 -4.11 27.25
N GLU A 607 10.76 -4.93 28.18
CA GLU A 607 11.55 -4.42 29.33
C GLU A 607 12.75 -3.56 28.88
N GLU A 608 13.28 -3.81 27.68
CA GLU A 608 14.34 -3.01 27.08
C GLU A 608 13.86 -1.61 26.69
N ASP A 609 12.66 -1.50 26.11
CA ASP A 609 12.02 -0.23 25.75
C ASP A 609 11.57 0.54 27.00
N ILE A 610 11.06 -0.14 28.04
CA ILE A 610 10.77 0.47 29.34
C ILE A 610 12.05 1.04 29.95
N ASN A 611 13.18 0.34 29.87
CA ASN A 611 14.47 0.82 30.39
C ASN A 611 15.03 2.01 29.58
N LYS A 612 14.92 1.98 28.24
CA LYS A 612 15.31 3.12 27.38
C LYS A 612 14.45 4.35 27.68
N PHE A 613 13.15 4.16 27.82
CA PHE A 613 12.20 5.21 28.16
C PHE A 613 12.49 5.80 29.54
N ARG A 614 12.68 4.95 30.56
CA ARG A 614 13.09 5.34 31.92
C ARG A 614 14.35 6.21 31.91
N GLN A 615 15.39 5.80 31.18
CA GLN A 615 16.63 6.60 31.07
C GLN A 615 16.41 7.93 30.35
N ALA A 616 15.56 7.96 29.32
CA ALA A 616 15.24 9.17 28.58
C ALA A 616 14.45 10.19 29.44
N VAL A 617 13.56 9.72 30.32
CA VAL A 617 12.85 10.57 31.29
C VAL A 617 13.80 11.06 32.39
N ARG A 618 14.62 10.18 32.99
CA ARG A 618 15.62 10.56 34.02
C ARG A 618 16.62 11.61 33.54
N SER A 619 17.06 11.49 32.28
CA SER A 619 17.99 12.44 31.66
C SER A 619 17.33 13.74 31.20
N GLY A 620 16.01 13.88 31.31
CA GLY A 620 15.26 15.05 30.83
C GLY A 620 15.15 15.13 29.30
N ARG A 621 15.50 14.06 28.58
CA ARG A 621 15.36 13.95 27.12
C ARG A 621 13.89 13.83 26.71
N ILE A 622 13.09 13.14 27.51
CA ILE A 622 11.63 13.16 27.44
C ILE A 622 11.13 14.00 28.61
N PRO A 623 10.73 15.26 28.37
CA PRO A 623 10.25 16.13 29.43
C PRO A 623 8.84 15.71 29.88
N VAL A 624 8.61 15.77 31.20
CA VAL A 624 7.31 15.54 31.82
C VAL A 624 6.70 16.90 32.15
N LEU A 625 5.48 17.16 31.68
CA LEU A 625 4.73 18.38 31.96
C LEU A 625 3.88 18.19 33.21
N ARG A 626 3.95 19.13 34.15
CA ARG A 626 3.09 19.22 35.33
C ARG A 626 2.11 20.37 35.18
N GLU A 627 0.81 20.07 35.25
CA GLU A 627 -0.27 21.04 35.29
C GLU A 627 -1.18 20.72 36.49
N GLY A 628 -1.06 21.50 37.57
CA GLY A 628 -1.75 21.18 38.82
C GLY A 628 -1.09 20.03 39.58
N GLU A 629 -1.88 19.04 40.02
CA GLU A 629 -1.39 17.81 40.66
C GLU A 629 -1.10 16.68 39.65
N ASP A 630 -1.51 16.85 38.39
CA ASP A 630 -1.36 15.85 37.34
C ASP A 630 -0.08 16.05 36.52
N GLU A 631 0.50 14.93 36.09
CA GLU A 631 1.70 14.88 35.25
C GLU A 631 1.38 14.21 33.90
N TYR A 632 1.98 14.73 32.84
CA TYR A 632 1.70 14.32 31.47
C TYR A 632 2.98 14.21 30.63
N LEU A 633 2.98 13.25 29.72
CA LEU A 633 3.84 13.23 28.55
C LEU A 633 3.12 13.90 27.39
N ILE A 634 3.86 14.63 26.56
CA ILE A 634 3.29 15.20 25.33
C ILE A 634 3.84 14.40 24.15
N ASN A 635 2.94 13.83 23.37
CA ASN A 635 3.29 13.19 22.11
C ASN A 635 3.81 14.26 21.14
N GLN A 636 5.06 14.10 20.70
CA GLN A 636 5.77 15.07 19.86
C GLN A 636 5.20 15.16 18.43
N GLN A 637 4.49 14.13 17.96
CA GLN A 637 3.96 14.07 16.60
C GLN A 637 2.61 14.77 16.46
N ASN A 638 1.77 14.73 17.50
CA ASN A 638 0.39 15.23 17.43
C ASN A 638 0.00 16.16 18.60
N GLY A 639 0.91 16.40 19.55
CA GLY A 639 0.68 17.26 20.72
C GLY A 639 -0.26 16.67 21.76
N GLN A 640 -0.68 15.40 21.63
CA GLN A 640 -1.60 14.75 22.56
C GLN A 640 -0.98 14.61 23.94
N ARG A 641 -1.77 14.91 24.97
CA ARG A 641 -1.41 14.72 26.38
C ARG A 641 -1.69 13.28 26.78
N ILE A 642 -0.68 12.61 27.30
CA ILE A 642 -0.75 11.24 27.80
C ILE A 642 -0.52 11.32 29.30
N PRO A 643 -1.46 10.87 30.15
CA PRO A 643 -1.25 10.81 31.60
C PRO A 643 0.04 10.05 31.93
N PHE A 644 0.85 10.59 32.82
CA PHE A 644 2.12 10.01 33.21
C PHE A 644 2.03 9.43 34.62
N ASP A 645 2.08 8.10 34.73
CA ASP A 645 2.23 7.40 35.99
C ASP A 645 3.68 6.89 36.13
N PRO A 646 4.52 7.53 36.98
CA PRO A 646 5.92 7.15 37.12
C PRO A 646 6.12 5.73 37.67
N SER A 647 5.13 5.19 38.40
CA SER A 647 5.20 3.85 38.98
C SER A 647 5.18 2.75 37.93
N GLN A 648 4.48 2.95 36.81
CA GLN A 648 4.45 2.04 35.66
C GLN A 648 5.83 1.87 35.01
N PHE A 649 6.71 2.85 35.19
CA PHE A 649 8.07 2.84 34.66
C PHE A 649 9.12 2.62 35.73
N GLY A 650 8.76 2.32 36.97
CA GLY A 650 9.70 2.13 38.09
C GLY A 650 10.50 3.39 38.44
N LEU A 651 9.89 4.57 38.27
CA LEU A 651 10.45 5.87 38.63
C LEU A 651 9.90 6.32 40.00
N GLY A 652 10.78 6.73 40.91
CA GLY A 652 10.42 7.28 42.21
C GLY A 652 10.40 8.80 42.25
N ALA A 653 9.87 9.36 43.34
CA ALA A 653 9.94 10.79 43.61
C ALA A 653 11.41 11.27 43.63
N GLY A 654 11.76 12.20 42.74
CA GLY A 654 13.12 12.73 42.59
C GLY A 654 13.96 12.07 41.48
N ASP A 655 13.48 11.01 40.83
CA ASP A 655 14.18 10.38 39.70
C ASP A 655 14.09 11.21 38.40
N TYR A 656 13.13 12.12 38.31
CA TYR A 656 12.89 12.97 37.15
C TYR A 656 12.37 14.33 37.63
N GLN A 657 12.45 15.33 36.76
CA GLN A 657 11.91 16.66 37.02
C GLN A 657 10.65 16.89 36.20
N ALA A 658 9.51 17.01 36.88
CA ALA A 658 8.27 17.46 36.26
C ALA A 658 8.30 18.99 36.11
N LEU A 659 8.12 19.46 34.89
CA LEU A 659 8.29 20.85 34.48
C LEU A 659 6.95 21.55 34.45
N ASN A 660 6.87 22.78 34.95
CA ASN A 660 5.68 23.60 34.67
C ASN A 660 5.63 23.98 33.17
N ARG A 661 4.52 24.55 32.71
CA ARG A 661 4.30 24.85 31.29
C ARG A 661 5.37 25.74 30.66
N GLU A 662 5.90 26.72 31.39
CA GLU A 662 6.94 27.63 30.89
C GLU A 662 8.31 26.92 30.81
N GLU A 663 8.65 26.16 31.84
CA GLU A 663 9.87 25.33 31.89
C GLU A 663 9.88 24.27 30.78
N TYR A 664 8.73 23.62 30.57
CA TYR A 664 8.54 22.63 29.50
C TYR A 664 8.78 23.23 28.12
N GLN A 665 8.17 24.39 27.81
CA GLN A 665 8.36 25.07 26.53
C GLN A 665 9.81 25.53 26.33
N SER A 666 10.48 25.97 27.41
CA SER A 666 11.90 26.32 27.39
C SER A 666 12.77 25.10 27.06
N GLN A 667 12.51 23.97 27.69
CA GLN A 667 13.24 22.73 27.47
C GLN A 667 13.02 22.15 26.07
N MET A 668 11.79 22.23 25.55
CA MET A 668 11.48 21.82 24.18
C MET A 668 12.22 22.66 23.14
N ARG A 669 12.27 23.99 23.31
CA ARG A 669 13.07 24.87 22.44
C ARG A 669 14.55 24.51 22.50
N ASN A 670 15.10 24.26 23.69
CA ASN A 670 16.49 23.87 23.85
C ASN A 670 16.80 22.50 23.20
N ASN A 671 15.87 21.55 23.27
CA ASN A 671 16.01 20.24 22.61
C ASN A 671 15.97 20.36 21.08
N GLN A 672 15.08 21.21 20.54
CA GLN A 672 15.03 21.51 19.11
C GLN A 672 16.30 22.20 18.62
N ILE A 673 16.79 23.20 19.37
CA ILE A 673 18.07 23.89 19.07
C ILE A 673 19.22 22.87 19.04
N ARG A 674 19.33 22.00 20.05
CA ARG A 674 20.36 20.94 20.08
C ARG A 674 20.25 19.96 18.92
N HIS A 675 19.03 19.61 18.51
CA HIS A 675 18.81 18.71 17.37
C HIS A 675 19.29 19.35 16.07
N HIS A 676 18.94 20.62 15.83
CA HIS A 676 19.40 21.37 14.68
C HIS A 676 20.92 21.63 14.70
N GLU A 677 21.52 21.88 15.86
CA GLU A 677 22.97 22.01 16.00
C GLU A 677 23.70 20.70 15.68
N ASN A 678 23.15 19.55 16.08
CA ASN A 678 23.72 18.24 15.75
C ASN A 678 23.59 17.92 14.26
N GLN A 679 22.43 18.18 13.65
CA GLN A 679 22.25 18.04 12.19
C GLN A 679 23.19 18.96 11.41
N ALA A 680 23.31 20.21 11.82
CA ALA A 680 24.23 21.16 11.19
C ALA A 680 25.71 20.73 11.34
N ASN A 681 26.07 20.12 12.47
CA ASN A 681 27.43 19.59 12.67
C ASN A 681 27.69 18.30 11.87
N ASP A 682 26.70 17.42 11.75
CA ASP A 682 26.83 16.20 10.93
C ASP A 682 26.91 16.57 9.44
N LEU A 683 26.14 17.57 8.98
CA LEU A 683 26.25 18.13 7.63
C LEU A 683 27.61 18.79 7.38
N ARG A 684 28.12 19.58 8.33
CA ARG A 684 29.47 20.15 8.26
C ARG A 684 30.57 19.09 8.27
N MET A 685 30.36 17.97 8.97
CA MET A 685 31.30 16.84 8.99
C MET A 685 31.29 16.09 7.66
N GLN A 686 30.12 15.88 7.06
CA GLN A 686 29.97 15.29 5.73
C GLN A 686 30.59 16.20 4.65
N GLU A 687 30.39 17.52 4.77
CA GLU A 687 31.00 18.52 3.89
C GLU A 687 32.54 18.55 4.04
N ASN A 688 33.06 18.43 5.26
CA ASN A 688 34.50 18.34 5.51
C ASN A 688 35.14 17.00 5.08
N GLN A 689 34.38 15.89 5.15
CA GLN A 689 34.78 14.58 4.62
C GLN A 689 34.79 14.57 3.08
N ALA A 690 33.79 15.20 2.46
CA ALA A 690 33.75 15.40 1.01
C ALA A 690 34.88 16.30 0.50
N ASN A 691 35.34 17.25 1.33
CA ASN A 691 36.45 18.17 1.01
C ASN A 691 37.85 17.66 1.43
N GLY A 692 37.98 16.42 1.92
CA GLY A 692 39.27 15.77 2.17
C GLY A 692 40.05 16.25 3.41
N ASN A 693 39.40 16.90 4.38
CA ASN A 693 40.06 17.33 5.61
C ASN A 693 40.10 16.21 6.68
N ASN A 694 41.23 16.09 7.39
CA ASN A 694 41.52 14.98 8.31
C ASN A 694 40.52 14.88 9.48
N VAL A 695 39.81 13.75 9.55
CA VAL A 695 38.67 13.44 10.45
C VAL A 695 39.08 13.18 11.92
N THR A 696 40.38 13.04 12.18
CA THR A 696 40.91 12.62 13.49
C THR A 696 40.88 13.68 14.58
N ASP A 697 41.00 14.98 14.25
CA ASP A 697 40.97 16.07 15.26
C ASP A 697 39.54 16.42 15.73
N LEU A 698 38.52 16.15 14.91
CA LEU A 698 37.11 16.47 15.21
C LEU A 698 36.43 15.40 16.10
N ASN A 699 36.76 14.12 15.93
CA ASN A 699 36.25 13.06 16.80
C ASN A 699 36.82 13.18 18.24
N ALA A 700 38.03 13.70 18.40
CA ALA A 700 38.61 14.02 19.70
C ALA A 700 37.90 15.20 20.41
N GLN A 701 37.38 16.17 19.64
CA GLN A 701 36.56 17.26 20.17
C GLN A 701 35.16 16.78 20.58
N ARG A 702 34.56 15.81 19.87
CA ARG A 702 33.27 15.18 20.22
C ARG A 702 33.37 14.44 21.56
N ALA A 703 34.39 13.61 21.74
CA ALA A 703 34.62 12.86 22.98
C ALA A 703 34.91 13.76 24.21
N ASN A 704 35.60 14.88 24.03
CA ASN A 704 35.85 15.84 25.12
C ASN A 704 34.63 16.70 25.47
N ARG A 705 33.68 16.90 24.55
CA ARG A 705 32.41 17.60 24.83
C ARG A 705 31.40 16.69 25.52
N ASP A 706 31.24 15.46 25.05
CA ASP A 706 30.30 14.50 25.62
C ASP A 706 30.67 14.10 27.07
N ASN A 707 31.96 14.06 27.41
CA ASN A 707 32.41 13.83 28.79
C ASN A 707 32.18 15.02 29.74
N ASN A 708 32.06 16.25 29.24
CA ASN A 708 31.73 17.44 30.05
C ASN A 708 30.21 17.69 30.17
N LEU A 709 29.38 16.94 29.42
CA LEU A 709 27.92 17.10 29.37
C LEU A 709 27.15 16.25 30.38
N ASN A 710 27.82 15.34 31.11
CA ASN A 710 27.25 14.53 32.20
C ASN A 710 27.50 15.11 33.61
N ALA A 711 28.12 16.29 33.71
CA ALA A 711 28.24 16.97 35.00
C ALA A 711 26.93 17.71 35.33
N PRO A 712 26.35 17.55 36.53
CA PRO A 712 25.24 18.39 36.95
C PRO A 712 25.69 19.85 36.92
N SER A 713 24.89 20.70 36.27
CA SER A 713 25.17 22.14 36.19
C SER A 713 25.40 22.68 37.61
N PRO A 714 26.54 23.34 37.91
CA PRO A 714 26.69 24.00 39.20
C PRO A 714 25.62 25.09 39.28
N ALA A 715 24.90 25.14 40.40
CA ALA A 715 24.02 26.24 40.72
C ALA A 715 24.79 27.56 40.56
N ARG A 716 24.42 28.37 39.55
CA ARG A 716 24.92 29.73 39.43
C ARG A 716 24.26 30.55 40.54
N ASP A 717 25.00 30.71 41.62
CA ASP A 717 24.69 31.60 42.72
C ASP A 717 24.63 33.03 42.19
N TYR A 718 23.42 33.61 42.15
CA TYR A 718 23.19 35.02 41.82
C TYR A 718 23.59 35.89 43.01
N ARG A 719 24.88 35.99 43.30
CA ARG A 719 25.45 37.01 44.19
C ARG A 719 26.80 37.43 43.62
N ASN A 720 27.01 38.75 43.51
CA ASN A 720 28.19 39.44 42.97
C ASN A 720 28.07 39.86 41.50
N LEU A 721 27.13 40.76 41.23
CA LEU A 721 27.30 41.83 40.24
C LEU A 721 27.03 43.18 40.94
N ASP A 722 27.81 43.42 41.99
CA ASP A 722 28.01 44.72 42.62
C ASP A 722 29.50 44.81 42.96
N GLN A 723 30.27 45.39 42.04
CA GLN A 723 31.68 45.83 42.08
C GLN A 723 32.29 45.59 40.69
N ALA A 724 32.96 46.51 40.00
CA ALA A 724 33.07 47.95 39.96
C ALA A 724 33.86 48.23 38.65
N VAL A 725 33.66 49.41 38.06
CA VAL A 725 34.63 50.26 37.30
C VAL A 725 35.60 49.58 36.33
#